data_AF-A0A2V8GXP7-F1
#
_entry.id   AF-A0A2V8GXP7-F1
#
_cell.length_a   1.000
_cell.length_b   1.000
_cell.length_c   1.000
_cell.angle_alpha   90.00
_cell.angle_beta   90.00
_cell.angle_gamma   90.00
#
_symmetry.space_group_name_H-M   'P 1'
#
loop_
_entity.id
_entity.type
_entity.pdbx_description
1 polymer ?
#
loop_
_entity_poly.entity_id
_entity_poly.type
_entity_poly.pdbx_seq_one_letter_code
_entity_poly.pdbx_strand_id
1 'polypeptide(L)'
;NTTQTNQTNQPGIRINVGEFDSILGRSYNQIAIEGRSMHRSQGQGGAQEQGPRQTRLQLMQKTVNVSDDAPILAGVLSRIPDLAQLDSTLSADLAGLAQRVSTIRQKVNLIRPADIVPDLAAALNDLDRIKARTTNEHVRFLLDKKEDDFQEALRIAAGLTIDVLASDDTLFPGQEFNLTISVTNGGPYSFSELRALTDLPGGWEGVYDSSTGSLEPGQRLDQKYKVKVSGGAGFTQPYWLRQPRRGDRFVWPSVPAGTPPTEGMLIPVRAEVRYQGTTIVMKKPAEFRRVDRRYGEQRTTPKVVPALSVTISPDTAIVPLKVNRQKEFTVTLENQNLEPVGAEVRLVTLAGWAVSPPSRNVNLTRQGEKASLQFTVSVPPAAGDFVIQAVAKVGNQELKTGYTAVAYPHIETRYVYSAAQSKVEVIDVATTVSSVGYVEGTGDAIPDALKQLGINVTFLSAKDIATADLSKFPTIVLGVRAYAVRDDLRAYNKRLLDYVANGGTIVAQYNRGNEAGNLQIGPYPLTMPNVNQNNAERVTHEEAPVKILDPSNSLLNVPNKITESDFDGWIDERGTFFMRTWDPRYTPLLETHDPGEPPREGGLIVAKYGKGTYIYTGLSFFRELPAGVKGAYRIFANLVSVEN
;
A
#
# COMPACT_ATOMS: atom_id res chain seq x y z
N ASN A 1 24.87 1.88 -28.82
CA ASN A 1 24.54 3.16 -29.48
C ASN A 1 23.65 2.96 -30.70
N THR A 2 22.46 2.39 -30.53
CA THR A 2 21.47 2.22 -31.63
C THR A 2 20.07 2.15 -31.01
N THR A 3 19.65 3.27 -30.40
CA THR A 3 18.24 3.54 -30.04
C THR A 3 17.96 5.00 -29.66
N GLN A 4 18.90 5.91 -29.93
CA GLN A 4 18.71 7.37 -29.77
C GLN A 4 18.34 8.09 -31.08
N THR A 5 18.17 7.36 -32.17
CA THR A 5 17.70 7.91 -33.45
C THR A 5 16.17 7.78 -33.53
N ASN A 6 15.49 8.94 -33.61
CA ASN A 6 14.06 9.16 -33.92
C ASN A 6 13.06 9.41 -32.78
N GLN A 7 13.44 10.04 -31.67
CA GLN A 7 12.44 10.64 -30.75
C GLN A 7 12.07 12.10 -31.07
N THR A 8 12.73 12.75 -32.03
CA THR A 8 12.46 14.16 -32.36
C THR A 8 11.16 14.39 -33.12
N ASN A 9 10.62 13.39 -33.84
CA ASN A 9 9.44 13.54 -34.71
C ASN A 9 8.14 12.87 -34.19
N GLN A 10 8.10 12.44 -32.93
CA GLN A 10 6.89 11.84 -32.35
C GLN A 10 5.87 12.94 -31.98
N PRO A 11 4.62 12.92 -32.45
CA PRO A 11 3.56 13.83 -32.01
C PRO A 11 3.53 14.09 -30.49
N GLY A 12 3.34 15.36 -30.08
CA GLY A 12 3.09 15.71 -28.67
C GLY A 12 3.78 16.97 -28.18
N ILE A 13 3.61 17.30 -26.90
CA ILE A 13 4.02 18.59 -26.34
C ILE A 13 5.21 18.49 -25.38
N ARG A 14 5.99 19.58 -25.30
CA ARG A 14 7.01 19.79 -24.28
C ARG A 14 6.53 20.80 -23.25
N ILE A 15 6.69 20.48 -21.98
CA ILE A 15 6.26 21.32 -20.86
C ILE A 15 7.47 21.62 -19.99
N ASN A 16 7.71 22.90 -19.71
CA ASN A 16 8.73 23.33 -18.76
C ASN A 16 8.25 23.11 -17.31
N VAL A 17 8.41 21.90 -16.78
CA VAL A 17 8.06 21.59 -15.38
C VAL A 17 9.03 22.21 -14.38
N GLY A 18 10.18 22.71 -14.83
CA GLY A 18 11.16 23.43 -14.01
C GLY A 18 10.91 24.94 -13.91
N GLU A 19 9.86 25.45 -14.55
CA GLU A 19 9.45 26.86 -14.40
C GLU A 19 9.10 27.18 -12.96
N PHE A 20 9.58 28.32 -12.46
CA PHE A 20 9.36 28.75 -11.09
C PHE A 20 7.96 29.38 -10.94
N ASP A 21 7.12 28.81 -10.08
CA ASP A 21 5.84 29.39 -9.72
C ASP A 21 6.02 30.34 -8.54
N SER A 22 5.71 31.62 -8.72
CA SER A 22 5.91 32.66 -7.70
C SER A 22 4.95 32.57 -6.52
N ILE A 23 3.80 31.91 -6.70
CA ILE A 23 2.81 31.69 -5.63
C ILE A 23 3.25 30.51 -4.77
N LEU A 24 3.72 29.43 -5.40
CA LEU A 24 4.18 28.23 -4.69
C LEU A 24 5.62 28.37 -4.16
N GLY A 25 6.41 29.31 -4.69
CA GLY A 25 7.82 29.50 -4.35
C GLY A 25 8.73 28.36 -4.83
N ARG A 26 8.25 27.54 -5.79
CA ARG A 26 8.94 26.34 -6.30
C ARG A 26 8.37 25.92 -7.66
N SER A 27 9.09 25.06 -8.38
CA SER A 27 8.64 24.50 -9.66
C SER A 27 7.83 23.21 -9.50
N TYR A 28 7.04 22.87 -10.52
CA TYR A 28 6.30 21.60 -10.58
C TYR A 28 7.24 20.38 -10.52
N ASN A 29 8.47 20.48 -11.03
CA ASN A 29 9.48 19.43 -10.90
C ASN A 29 9.85 19.19 -9.44
N GLN A 30 10.05 20.24 -8.64
CA GLN A 30 10.37 20.08 -7.23
C GLN A 30 9.22 19.40 -6.47
N ILE A 31 7.97 19.78 -6.78
CA ILE A 31 6.76 19.12 -6.25
C ILE A 31 6.73 17.64 -6.63
N ALA A 32 7.00 17.33 -7.91
CA ALA A 32 7.00 15.97 -8.41
C ALA A 32 8.09 15.10 -7.74
N ILE A 33 9.29 15.63 -7.54
CA ILE A 33 10.38 14.89 -6.88
C ILE A 33 10.16 14.76 -5.37
N GLU A 34 9.56 15.76 -4.72
CA GLU A 34 9.09 15.63 -3.34
C GLU A 34 8.07 14.48 -3.21
N GLY A 35 7.06 14.46 -4.07
CA GLY A 35 6.07 13.38 -4.13
C GLY A 35 6.71 12.02 -4.43
N ARG A 36 7.62 11.95 -5.41
CA ARG A 36 8.37 10.72 -5.73
C ARG A 36 9.19 10.23 -4.53
N SER A 37 9.75 11.14 -3.75
CA SER A 37 10.51 10.82 -2.54
C SER A 37 9.64 10.25 -1.41
N MET A 38 8.30 10.36 -1.51
CA MET A 38 7.36 9.69 -0.60
C MET A 38 7.16 8.20 -0.93
N HIS A 39 7.67 7.69 -2.06
CA HIS A 39 7.74 6.24 -2.37
C HIS A 39 8.89 5.57 -1.59
N ARG A 40 8.86 5.70 -0.25
CA ARG A 40 9.95 5.32 0.67
C ARG A 40 10.26 3.84 0.65
N SER A 41 9.25 2.98 0.54
CA SER A 41 9.44 1.51 0.46
C SER A 41 10.26 1.07 -0.76
N GLN A 42 10.29 1.87 -1.82
CA GLN A 42 11.05 1.60 -3.04
C GLN A 42 12.39 2.36 -3.10
N GLY A 43 12.70 3.20 -2.11
CA GLY A 43 13.91 4.01 -2.10
C GLY A 43 13.98 5.05 -3.22
N GLN A 44 12.83 5.59 -3.65
CA GLN A 44 12.73 6.51 -4.79
C GLN A 44 13.01 7.99 -4.43
N GLY A 45 13.83 8.26 -3.42
CA GLY A 45 14.28 9.62 -3.11
C GLY A 45 15.03 10.26 -4.29
N GLY A 46 14.88 11.58 -4.45
CA GLY A 46 15.60 12.33 -5.49
C GLY A 46 15.87 13.78 -5.09
N ALA A 47 16.84 14.41 -5.75
CA ALA A 47 17.14 15.83 -5.55
C ALA A 47 16.09 16.72 -6.22
N GLN A 48 15.60 17.72 -5.48
CA GLN A 48 14.65 18.73 -5.98
C GLN A 48 15.38 19.84 -6.74
N GLU A 49 15.99 19.47 -7.87
CA GLU A 49 16.77 20.38 -8.70
C GLU A 49 15.93 21.57 -9.19
N GLN A 50 16.57 22.75 -9.17
CA GLN A 50 15.99 24.02 -9.61
C GLN A 50 16.39 24.32 -11.07
N GLY A 51 15.61 25.19 -11.70
CA GLY A 51 15.85 25.69 -13.05
C GLY A 51 15.05 24.96 -14.12
N PRO A 52 15.10 25.46 -15.37
CA PRO A 52 14.28 24.95 -16.46
C PRO A 52 14.47 23.45 -16.69
N ARG A 53 13.36 22.72 -16.75
CA ARG A 53 13.35 21.28 -16.99
C ARG A 53 12.18 20.94 -17.89
N GLN A 54 12.48 20.35 -19.03
CA GLN A 54 11.47 19.95 -20.00
C GLN A 54 11.03 18.52 -19.74
N THR A 55 9.73 18.29 -19.67
CA THR A 55 9.13 16.96 -19.81
C THR A 55 8.39 16.89 -21.14
N ARG A 56 8.30 15.70 -21.73
CA ARG A 56 7.54 15.47 -22.96
C ARG A 56 6.32 14.61 -22.66
N LEU A 57 5.16 15.05 -23.15
CA LEU A 57 3.99 14.20 -23.26
C LEU A 57 3.89 13.73 -24.71
N GLN A 58 3.96 12.42 -24.92
CA GLN A 58 3.81 11.81 -26.23
C GLN A 58 2.32 11.61 -26.52
N LEU A 59 1.87 12.03 -27.70
CA LEU A 59 0.50 11.79 -28.13
C LEU A 59 0.37 10.34 -28.60
N MET A 60 -0.41 9.56 -27.84
CA MET A 60 -0.76 8.18 -28.21
C MET A 60 -2.03 8.13 -29.07
N GLN A 61 -3.03 8.93 -28.72
CA GLN A 61 -4.33 9.01 -29.41
C GLN A 61 -5.01 10.35 -29.06
N LYS A 62 -5.82 10.89 -29.98
CA LYS A 62 -6.73 12.04 -29.73
C LYS A 62 -8.13 11.75 -30.25
N THR A 63 -9.13 12.37 -29.61
CA THR A 63 -10.54 12.32 -30.01
C THR A 63 -11.05 13.66 -30.55
N VAL A 64 -10.24 14.71 -30.46
CA VAL A 64 -10.54 16.08 -30.90
C VAL A 64 -9.78 16.44 -32.17
N ASN A 65 -10.37 17.28 -33.02
CA ASN A 65 -9.76 17.71 -34.27
C ASN A 65 -8.87 18.96 -34.07
N VAL A 66 -7.69 18.75 -33.48
CA VAL A 66 -6.66 19.77 -33.27
C VAL A 66 -5.31 19.28 -33.80
N SER A 67 -4.31 20.16 -33.96
CA SER A 67 -2.97 19.72 -34.37
C SER A 67 -2.35 18.76 -33.34
N ASP A 68 -1.45 17.89 -33.80
CA ASP A 68 -0.77 16.89 -32.96
C ASP A 68 0.08 17.51 -31.84
N ASP A 69 0.52 18.75 -32.04
CA ASP A 69 1.31 19.54 -31.09
C ASP A 69 0.48 20.63 -30.40
N ALA A 70 -0.85 20.56 -30.48
CA ALA A 70 -1.72 21.51 -29.81
C ALA A 70 -1.57 21.41 -28.28
N PRO A 71 -1.81 22.52 -27.53
CA PRO A 71 -1.85 22.48 -26.07
C PRO A 71 -2.81 21.41 -25.54
N ILE A 72 -2.52 20.85 -24.35
CA ILE A 72 -3.22 19.67 -23.80
C ILE A 72 -4.76 19.82 -23.67
N LEU A 73 -5.27 21.04 -23.55
CA LEU A 73 -6.70 21.33 -23.43
C LEU A 73 -7.34 21.84 -24.73
N ALA A 74 -6.59 21.90 -25.84
CA ALA A 74 -7.10 22.39 -27.11
C ALA A 74 -8.25 21.51 -27.62
N GLY A 75 -9.36 22.13 -28.05
CA GLY A 75 -10.54 21.42 -28.51
C GLY A 75 -11.37 20.77 -27.40
N VAL A 76 -11.03 20.98 -26.12
CA VAL A 76 -11.77 20.50 -24.95
C VAL A 76 -12.47 21.67 -24.26
N LEU A 77 -13.71 21.46 -23.80
CA LEU A 77 -14.46 22.42 -23.00
C LEU A 77 -13.78 22.55 -21.63
N SER A 78 -13.04 23.64 -21.42
CA SER A 78 -12.20 23.82 -20.22
C SER A 78 -12.55 25.09 -19.41
N ARG A 79 -13.42 25.95 -19.96
CA ARG A 79 -13.83 27.22 -19.34
C ARG A 79 -15.35 27.34 -19.32
N ILE A 80 -15.88 28.12 -18.37
CA ILE A 80 -17.33 28.38 -18.24
C ILE A 80 -17.97 28.87 -19.57
N PRO A 81 -17.37 29.83 -20.31
CA PRO A 81 -17.95 30.27 -21.58
C PRO A 81 -17.97 29.18 -22.67
N ASP A 82 -17.10 28.17 -22.59
CA ASP A 82 -17.06 27.10 -23.60
C ASP A 82 -18.35 26.25 -23.55
N LEU A 83 -19.08 26.24 -22.43
CA LEU A 83 -20.38 25.55 -22.30
C LEU A 83 -21.44 26.10 -23.26
N ALA A 84 -21.27 27.33 -23.77
CA ALA A 84 -22.16 27.88 -24.80
C ALA A 84 -22.12 27.09 -26.11
N GLN A 85 -21.10 26.26 -26.34
CA GLN A 85 -21.03 25.33 -27.47
C GLN A 85 -22.03 24.17 -27.32
N LEU A 86 -22.43 23.84 -26.08
CA LEU A 86 -23.41 22.80 -25.78
C LEU A 86 -24.83 23.37 -25.55
N ASP A 87 -24.91 24.63 -25.11
CA ASP A 87 -26.17 25.35 -24.94
C ASP A 87 -25.97 26.85 -25.29
N SER A 88 -26.21 27.19 -26.55
CA SER A 88 -25.99 28.54 -27.08
C SER A 88 -26.93 29.58 -26.49
N THR A 89 -28.06 29.16 -25.91
CA THR A 89 -29.05 30.06 -25.27
C THR A 89 -28.50 30.75 -24.03
N LEU A 90 -27.44 30.19 -23.43
CA LEU A 90 -26.78 30.72 -22.24
C LEU A 90 -25.53 31.56 -22.56
N SER A 91 -25.19 31.79 -23.83
CA SER A 91 -23.92 32.41 -24.23
C SER A 91 -23.62 33.73 -23.50
N ALA A 92 -24.61 34.63 -23.45
CA ALA A 92 -24.47 35.92 -22.76
C ALA A 92 -24.32 35.75 -21.23
N ASP A 93 -25.06 34.82 -20.63
CA ASP A 93 -25.03 34.60 -19.19
C ASP A 93 -23.70 33.97 -18.75
N LEU A 94 -23.20 32.98 -19.49
CA LEU A 94 -21.92 32.32 -19.24
C LEU A 94 -20.74 33.27 -19.41
N ALA A 95 -20.78 34.14 -20.43
CA ALA A 95 -19.81 35.20 -20.62
C ALA A 95 -19.85 36.22 -19.46
N GLY A 96 -21.06 36.61 -19.03
CA GLY A 96 -21.26 37.51 -17.88
C GLY A 96 -20.71 36.93 -16.58
N LEU A 97 -21.01 35.66 -16.29
CA LEU A 97 -20.48 34.96 -15.11
C LEU A 97 -18.95 34.89 -15.15
N ALA A 98 -18.36 34.55 -16.31
CA ALA A 98 -16.91 34.50 -16.47
C ALA A 98 -16.25 35.88 -16.26
N GLN A 99 -16.85 36.95 -16.77
CA GLN A 99 -16.38 38.31 -16.55
C GLN A 99 -16.44 38.71 -15.07
N ARG A 100 -17.55 38.38 -14.38
CA ARG A 100 -17.68 38.61 -12.93
C ARG A 100 -16.59 37.87 -12.16
N VAL A 101 -16.34 36.60 -12.48
CA VAL A 101 -15.24 35.82 -11.85
C VAL A 101 -13.88 36.48 -12.10
N SER A 102 -13.63 37.01 -13.31
CA SER A 102 -12.40 37.74 -13.60
C SER A 102 -12.27 39.01 -12.75
N THR A 103 -13.34 39.78 -12.58
CA THR A 103 -13.35 40.97 -11.73
C THR A 103 -13.14 40.61 -10.26
N ILE A 104 -13.77 39.55 -9.76
CA ILE A 104 -13.55 39.05 -8.40
C ILE A 104 -12.07 38.71 -8.18
N ARG A 105 -11.46 37.97 -9.12
CA ARG A 105 -10.03 37.61 -9.07
C ARG A 105 -9.12 38.83 -8.97
N GLN A 106 -9.43 39.91 -9.68
CA GLN A 106 -8.67 41.16 -9.62
C GLN A 106 -8.82 41.89 -8.28
N LYS A 107 -9.92 41.67 -7.55
CA LYS A 107 -10.17 42.24 -6.21
C LYS A 107 -9.63 41.39 -5.06
N VAL A 108 -9.19 40.15 -5.30
CA VAL A 108 -8.72 39.25 -4.24
C VAL A 108 -7.60 39.94 -3.45
N ASN A 109 -7.85 40.09 -2.15
CA ASN A 109 -6.88 40.58 -1.19
C ASN A 109 -6.75 39.55 -0.07
N LEU A 110 -5.58 38.90 0.04
CA LEU A 110 -5.36 37.84 1.02
C LEU A 110 -5.40 38.33 2.48
N ILE A 111 -5.25 39.65 2.71
CA ILE A 111 -5.37 40.28 4.04
C ILE A 111 -6.83 40.65 4.36
N ARG A 112 -7.65 40.91 3.33
CA ARG A 112 -9.07 41.27 3.46
C ARG A 112 -9.95 40.42 2.54
N PRO A 113 -10.00 39.09 2.72
CA PRO A 113 -10.77 38.22 1.84
C PRO A 113 -12.28 38.46 1.95
N ALA A 114 -12.76 39.05 3.04
CA ALA A 114 -14.17 39.41 3.22
C ALA A 114 -14.68 40.45 2.20
N ASP A 115 -13.80 41.30 1.64
CA ASP A 115 -14.18 42.37 0.71
C ASP A 115 -14.87 41.83 -0.57
N ILE A 116 -14.63 40.56 -0.92
CA ILE A 116 -15.22 39.91 -2.12
C ILE A 116 -16.45 39.04 -1.81
N VAL A 117 -16.89 38.91 -0.56
CA VAL A 117 -18.06 38.11 -0.18
C VAL A 117 -19.34 38.55 -0.91
N PRO A 118 -19.68 39.85 -1.00
CA PRO A 118 -20.86 40.29 -1.75
C PRO A 118 -20.78 39.92 -3.25
N ASP A 119 -19.60 40.05 -3.86
CA ASP A 119 -19.41 39.75 -5.27
C ASP A 119 -19.51 38.24 -5.55
N LEU A 120 -18.97 37.41 -4.65
CA LEU A 120 -19.07 35.94 -4.72
C LEU A 120 -20.50 35.45 -4.51
N ALA A 121 -21.25 36.04 -3.56
CA ALA A 121 -22.66 35.74 -3.36
C ALA A 121 -23.49 36.09 -4.60
N ALA A 122 -23.24 37.25 -5.21
CA ALA A 122 -23.87 37.61 -6.48
C ALA A 122 -23.50 36.64 -7.62
N ALA A 123 -22.25 36.20 -7.69
CA ALA A 123 -21.81 35.24 -8.71
C ALA A 123 -22.45 33.86 -8.56
N LEU A 124 -22.62 33.39 -7.31
CA LEU A 124 -23.32 32.15 -7.01
C LEU A 124 -24.81 32.26 -7.40
N ASN A 125 -25.47 33.37 -7.08
CA ASN A 125 -26.84 33.61 -7.52
C ASN A 125 -26.96 33.66 -9.07
N ASP A 126 -25.95 34.21 -9.78
CA ASP A 126 -25.91 34.19 -11.24
C ASP A 126 -25.79 32.75 -11.77
N LEU A 127 -24.91 31.95 -11.17
CA LEU A 127 -24.75 30.53 -11.48
C LEU A 127 -26.07 29.76 -11.30
N ASP A 128 -26.77 29.94 -10.18
CA ASP A 128 -28.05 29.27 -9.92
C ASP A 128 -29.12 29.63 -10.96
N ARG A 129 -29.18 30.90 -11.38
CA ARG A 129 -30.09 31.34 -12.46
C ARG A 129 -29.73 30.71 -13.80
N ILE A 130 -28.44 30.60 -14.13
CA ILE A 130 -27.97 29.93 -15.35
C ILE A 130 -28.35 28.45 -15.33
N LYS A 131 -28.07 27.78 -14.21
CA LYS A 131 -28.45 26.37 -14.01
C LYS A 131 -29.94 26.18 -14.22
N ALA A 132 -30.79 27.00 -13.59
CA ALA A 132 -32.24 26.88 -13.72
C ALA A 132 -32.75 27.02 -15.16
N ARG A 133 -32.03 27.74 -16.03
CA ARG A 133 -32.42 27.99 -17.43
C ARG A 133 -32.01 26.91 -18.42
N THR A 134 -30.92 26.16 -18.17
CA THR A 134 -30.50 25.11 -19.11
C THR A 134 -31.33 23.84 -18.95
N THR A 135 -31.77 23.26 -20.07
CA THR A 135 -32.35 21.91 -20.11
C THR A 135 -31.31 20.87 -20.53
N ASN A 136 -30.07 21.28 -20.84
CA ASN A 136 -29.00 20.37 -21.21
C ASN A 136 -28.40 19.74 -19.93
N GLU A 137 -28.63 18.45 -19.74
CA GLU A 137 -28.19 17.70 -18.55
C GLU A 137 -26.66 17.72 -18.36
N HIS A 138 -25.90 17.71 -19.46
CA HIS A 138 -24.43 17.75 -19.39
C HIS A 138 -23.91 19.12 -18.94
N VAL A 139 -24.50 20.20 -19.46
CA VAL A 139 -24.19 21.56 -19.02
C VAL A 139 -24.58 21.74 -17.56
N ARG A 140 -25.76 21.26 -17.16
CA ARG A 140 -26.22 21.27 -15.76
C ARG A 140 -25.21 20.56 -14.85
N PHE A 141 -24.79 19.35 -15.21
CA PHE A 141 -23.80 18.58 -14.47
C PHE A 141 -22.47 19.33 -14.29
N LEU A 142 -21.94 19.96 -15.35
CA LEU A 142 -20.68 20.71 -15.26
C LEU A 142 -20.82 21.98 -14.40
N LEU A 143 -21.97 22.65 -14.45
CA LEU A 143 -22.28 23.80 -13.59
C LEU A 143 -22.48 23.38 -12.12
N ASP A 144 -23.13 22.24 -11.85
CA ASP A 144 -23.24 21.66 -10.50
C ASP A 144 -21.85 21.38 -9.91
N LYS A 145 -20.93 20.81 -10.72
CA LYS A 145 -19.54 20.63 -10.29
C LYS A 145 -18.83 21.95 -10.01
N LYS A 146 -19.13 23.00 -10.78
CA LYS A 146 -18.51 24.31 -10.59
C LYS A 146 -19.06 25.05 -9.36
N GLU A 147 -20.30 24.80 -8.97
CA GLU A 147 -20.92 25.38 -7.77
C GLU A 147 -20.09 25.10 -6.51
N ASP A 148 -19.52 23.91 -6.38
CA ASP A 148 -18.65 23.55 -5.24
C ASP A 148 -17.46 24.53 -5.10
N ASP A 149 -16.88 25.00 -6.21
CA ASP A 149 -15.79 26.00 -6.19
C ASP A 149 -16.29 27.38 -5.73
N PHE A 150 -17.51 27.77 -6.12
CA PHE A 150 -18.11 29.05 -5.68
C PHE A 150 -18.46 29.01 -4.20
N GLN A 151 -19.05 27.91 -3.73
CA GLN A 151 -19.38 27.69 -2.32
C GLN A 151 -18.12 27.70 -1.46
N GLU A 152 -17.05 27.02 -1.88
CA GLU A 152 -15.79 26.99 -1.15
C GLU A 152 -15.09 28.36 -1.13
N ALA A 153 -15.05 29.06 -2.27
CA ALA A 153 -14.50 30.42 -2.33
C ALA A 153 -15.29 31.39 -1.42
N LEU A 154 -16.62 31.31 -1.45
CA LEU A 154 -17.50 32.13 -0.62
C LEU A 154 -17.32 31.81 0.87
N ARG A 155 -17.24 30.53 1.24
CA ARG A 155 -16.95 30.09 2.62
C ARG A 155 -15.62 30.63 3.12
N ILE A 156 -14.54 30.47 2.35
CA ILE A 156 -13.20 30.96 2.71
C ILE A 156 -13.22 32.47 2.87
N ALA A 157 -13.79 33.19 1.89
CA ALA A 157 -13.89 34.66 1.91
C ALA A 157 -14.71 35.17 3.11
N ALA A 158 -15.78 34.46 3.45
CA ALA A 158 -16.66 34.76 4.57
C ALA A 158 -16.02 34.47 5.95
N GLY A 159 -14.85 33.83 6.01
CA GLY A 159 -14.22 33.44 7.28
C GLY A 159 -15.00 32.34 8.02
N LEU A 160 -15.81 31.55 7.31
CA LEU A 160 -16.59 30.46 7.89
C LEU A 160 -15.75 29.19 7.97
N THR A 161 -15.69 28.57 9.14
CA THR A 161 -15.04 27.27 9.33
C THR A 161 -16.04 26.26 9.85
N ILE A 162 -15.97 25.04 9.31
CA ILE A 162 -16.74 23.90 9.77
C ILE A 162 -15.78 22.87 10.39
N ASP A 163 -16.14 22.34 11.55
CA ASP A 163 -15.47 21.21 12.17
C ASP A 163 -16.48 20.09 12.48
N VAL A 164 -16.13 18.85 12.15
CA VAL A 164 -17.03 17.71 12.29
C VAL A 164 -16.29 16.62 13.01
N LEU A 165 -16.60 16.44 14.30
CA LEU A 165 -15.85 15.58 15.20
C LEU A 165 -16.68 14.39 15.65
N ALA A 166 -16.22 13.18 15.30
CA ALA A 166 -16.68 11.95 15.92
C ALA A 166 -15.94 11.74 17.25
N SER A 167 -16.61 11.14 18.23
CA SER A 167 -16.03 10.83 19.54
C SER A 167 -15.07 9.64 19.53
N ASP A 168 -14.98 8.92 18.42
CA ASP A 168 -14.19 7.69 18.27
C ASP A 168 -13.61 7.59 16.85
N ASP A 169 -12.41 7.02 16.71
CA ASP A 169 -11.79 6.70 15.40
C ASP A 169 -12.17 5.30 14.90
N THR A 170 -12.60 4.41 15.79
CA THR A 170 -12.97 3.05 15.47
C THR A 170 -14.41 2.79 15.85
N LEU A 171 -15.25 2.63 14.84
CA LEU A 171 -16.66 2.33 14.98
C LEU A 171 -16.91 0.84 14.77
N PHE A 172 -17.95 0.24 15.34
CA PHE A 172 -18.35 -1.13 15.02
C PHE A 172 -19.87 -1.26 14.86
N PRO A 173 -20.36 -2.30 14.15
CA PRO A 173 -21.79 -2.49 13.94
C PRO A 173 -22.58 -2.52 15.26
N GLY A 174 -23.61 -1.66 15.37
CA GLY A 174 -24.43 -1.51 16.58
C GLY A 174 -23.91 -0.51 17.62
N GLN A 175 -22.71 0.06 17.45
CA GLN A 175 -22.16 1.05 18.39
C GLN A 175 -22.96 2.35 18.40
N GLU A 176 -23.08 2.97 19.57
CA GLU A 176 -23.48 4.37 19.71
C GLU A 176 -22.26 5.26 19.91
N PHE A 177 -22.22 6.41 19.23
CA PHE A 177 -21.14 7.40 19.38
C PHE A 177 -21.69 8.84 19.24
N ASN A 178 -20.89 9.82 19.64
CA ASN A 178 -21.25 11.23 19.51
C ASN A 178 -20.61 11.84 18.27
N LEU A 179 -21.37 12.63 17.52
CA LEU A 179 -20.90 13.43 16.40
C LEU A 179 -21.22 14.91 16.70
N THR A 180 -20.21 15.77 16.68
CA THR A 180 -20.36 17.21 16.92
C THR A 180 -20.05 17.96 15.63
N ILE A 181 -21.00 18.76 15.16
CA ILE A 181 -20.82 19.64 14.01
C ILE A 181 -20.72 21.07 14.51
N SER A 182 -19.58 21.70 14.31
CA SER A 182 -19.25 23.03 14.76
C SER A 182 -19.09 23.97 13.59
N VAL A 183 -19.81 25.09 13.59
CA VAL A 183 -19.61 26.18 12.62
C VAL A 183 -19.14 27.41 13.37
N THR A 184 -17.99 27.95 12.96
CA THR A 184 -17.42 29.17 13.55
C THR A 184 -17.34 30.26 12.50
N ASN A 185 -17.79 31.46 12.88
CA ASN A 185 -17.69 32.66 12.08
C ASN A 185 -16.48 33.50 12.52
N GLY A 186 -15.40 33.44 11.77
CA GLY A 186 -14.24 34.31 11.93
C GLY A 186 -14.29 35.58 11.07
N GLY A 187 -15.36 35.77 10.29
CA GLY A 187 -15.53 36.90 9.38
C GLY A 187 -16.29 38.07 9.99
N PRO A 188 -16.44 39.17 9.23
CA PRO A 188 -17.09 40.39 9.70
C PRO A 188 -18.61 40.40 9.46
N TYR A 189 -19.16 39.42 8.76
CA TYR A 189 -20.58 39.37 8.41
C TYR A 189 -21.37 38.49 9.37
N SER A 190 -22.62 38.85 9.64
CA SER A 190 -23.58 38.00 10.36
C SER A 190 -24.28 37.07 9.40
N PHE A 191 -24.53 35.84 9.84
CA PHE A 191 -25.26 34.84 9.06
C PHE A 191 -26.52 34.38 9.79
N SER A 192 -27.57 34.05 9.05
CA SER A 192 -28.82 33.54 9.61
C SER A 192 -29.08 32.09 9.18
N GLU A 193 -30.08 31.48 9.80
CA GLU A 193 -30.60 30.16 9.43
C GLU A 193 -29.52 29.06 9.39
N LEU A 194 -28.60 29.06 10.35
CA LEU A 194 -27.62 27.98 10.47
C LEU A 194 -28.35 26.64 10.66
N ARG A 195 -28.06 25.71 9.77
CA ARG A 195 -28.54 24.32 9.81
C ARG A 195 -27.36 23.39 9.58
N ALA A 196 -27.10 22.49 10.52
CA ALA A 196 -26.20 21.38 10.28
C ALA A 196 -27.02 20.14 9.94
N LEU A 197 -26.75 19.57 8.77
CA LEU A 197 -27.39 18.39 8.21
C LEU A 197 -26.31 17.33 8.02
N THR A 198 -26.65 16.08 8.30
CA THR A 198 -25.78 14.93 8.03
C THR A 198 -26.55 13.91 7.23
N ASP A 199 -25.91 13.38 6.19
CA ASP A 199 -26.43 12.24 5.44
C ASP A 199 -25.78 10.99 6.02
N LEU A 200 -26.39 10.46 7.09
CA LEU A 200 -25.90 9.25 7.73
C LEU A 200 -26.01 8.06 6.77
N PRO A 201 -25.08 7.10 6.80
CA PRO A 201 -25.19 5.90 5.97
C PRO A 201 -26.51 5.16 6.19
N GLY A 202 -26.96 4.46 5.14
CA GLY A 202 -28.19 3.68 5.18
C GLY A 202 -28.28 2.75 6.39
N GLY A 203 -29.38 2.86 7.14
CA GLY A 203 -29.64 2.06 8.35
C GLY A 203 -28.97 2.56 9.63
N TRP A 204 -28.24 3.67 9.59
CA TRP A 204 -27.75 4.36 10.79
C TRP A 204 -28.85 5.29 11.31
N GLU A 205 -28.91 5.45 12.63
CA GLU A 205 -29.90 6.30 13.30
C GLU A 205 -29.18 7.47 13.98
N GLY A 206 -29.72 8.67 13.86
CA GLY A 206 -29.15 9.87 14.49
C GLY A 206 -30.22 10.68 15.20
N VAL A 207 -30.00 10.96 16.48
CA VAL A 207 -30.81 11.91 17.26
C VAL A 207 -29.98 13.17 17.48
N TYR A 208 -30.57 14.34 17.21
CA TYR A 208 -29.88 15.62 17.32
C TYR A 208 -30.74 16.67 18.02
N ASP A 209 -30.08 17.67 18.61
CA ASP A 209 -30.78 18.87 19.06
C ASP A 209 -31.06 19.79 17.87
N SER A 210 -32.30 20.26 17.74
CA SER A 210 -32.73 21.10 16.62
C SER A 210 -32.25 22.55 16.76
N SER A 211 -31.00 22.77 17.18
CA SER A 211 -30.45 24.11 17.38
C SER A 211 -30.21 24.79 16.03
N THR A 212 -31.22 25.51 15.55
CA THR A 212 -31.08 26.49 14.47
C THR A 212 -30.83 27.86 15.07
N GLY A 213 -29.95 28.67 14.46
CA GLY A 213 -29.64 30.00 14.99
C GLY A 213 -29.04 30.94 13.96
N SER A 214 -28.81 32.19 14.38
CA SER A 214 -27.87 33.08 13.70
C SER A 214 -26.44 32.82 14.17
N LEU A 215 -25.47 33.26 13.38
CA LEU A 215 -24.05 33.15 13.67
C LEU A 215 -23.41 34.52 13.46
N GLU A 216 -23.27 35.27 14.55
CA GLU A 216 -22.64 36.60 14.55
C GLU A 216 -21.11 36.49 14.43
N PRO A 217 -20.42 37.58 14.05
CA PRO A 217 -18.96 37.63 14.05
C PRO A 217 -18.34 37.16 15.37
N GLY A 218 -17.37 36.24 15.29
CA GLY A 218 -16.67 35.66 16.45
C GLY A 218 -17.42 34.52 17.15
N GLN A 219 -18.65 34.19 16.73
CA GLN A 219 -19.42 33.12 17.35
C GLN A 219 -19.10 31.73 16.79
N ARG A 220 -19.36 30.73 17.62
CA ARG A 220 -19.36 29.31 17.28
C ARG A 220 -20.67 28.68 17.71
N LEU A 221 -21.26 27.87 16.86
CA LEU A 221 -22.41 27.02 17.19
C LEU A 221 -22.01 25.56 17.02
N ASP A 222 -22.37 24.74 18.00
CA ASP A 222 -22.17 23.31 18.01
C ASP A 222 -23.52 22.61 17.99
N GLN A 223 -23.76 21.77 16.98
CA GLN A 223 -24.89 20.86 16.93
C GLN A 223 -24.41 19.45 17.25
N LYS A 224 -25.07 18.79 18.21
CA LYS A 224 -24.64 17.49 18.72
C LYS A 224 -25.60 16.40 18.30
N TYR A 225 -25.03 15.33 17.77
CA TYR A 225 -25.71 14.14 17.33
C TYR A 225 -25.30 12.97 18.21
N LYS A 226 -26.26 12.17 18.64
CA LYS A 226 -26.05 10.82 19.13
C LYS A 226 -26.39 9.86 17.99
N VAL A 227 -25.39 9.16 17.49
CA VAL A 227 -25.52 8.32 16.30
C VAL A 227 -25.36 6.85 16.68
N LYS A 228 -26.22 6.00 16.14
CA LYS A 228 -26.15 4.54 16.25
C LYS A 228 -25.80 3.93 14.90
N VAL A 229 -24.67 3.23 14.86
CA VAL A 229 -24.20 2.47 13.70
C VAL A 229 -25.16 1.32 13.45
N SER A 230 -25.54 1.10 12.19
CA SER A 230 -26.36 -0.06 11.81
C SER A 230 -25.72 -1.37 12.28
N GLY A 231 -26.51 -2.30 12.83
CA GLY A 231 -26.03 -3.65 13.17
C GLY A 231 -25.57 -4.47 11.94
N GLY A 232 -26.01 -4.06 10.74
CA GLY A 232 -25.56 -4.64 9.45
C GLY A 232 -24.52 -3.80 8.72
N ALA A 233 -23.90 -2.80 9.38
CA ALA A 233 -22.89 -1.96 8.75
C ALA A 233 -21.70 -2.78 8.26
N GLY A 234 -21.33 -2.63 6.99
CA GLY A 234 -20.11 -3.22 6.44
C GLY A 234 -18.86 -2.51 6.96
N PHE A 235 -17.75 -3.24 7.01
CA PHE A 235 -16.47 -2.65 7.41
C PHE A 235 -15.97 -1.63 6.39
N THR A 236 -15.28 -0.59 6.88
CA THR A 236 -14.71 0.46 6.05
C THR A 236 -13.48 -0.05 5.35
N GLN A 237 -13.62 -0.31 4.05
CA GLN A 237 -12.54 -0.66 3.13
C GLN A 237 -12.91 -0.26 1.70
N PRO A 238 -11.93 -0.01 0.83
CA PRO A 238 -12.14 0.12 -0.60
C PRO A 238 -12.92 -1.07 -1.17
N TYR A 239 -13.84 -0.81 -2.11
CA TYR A 239 -14.72 -1.87 -2.64
C TYR A 239 -13.95 -3.01 -3.32
N TRP A 240 -12.78 -2.73 -3.90
CA TRP A 240 -11.92 -3.69 -4.60
C TRP A 240 -11.12 -4.59 -3.63
N LEU A 241 -11.16 -4.34 -2.32
CA LEU A 241 -10.61 -5.21 -1.27
C LEU A 241 -11.65 -6.14 -0.62
N ARG A 242 -12.95 -5.93 -0.89
CA ARG A 242 -14.02 -6.72 -0.23
C ARG A 242 -14.04 -8.18 -0.66
N GLN A 243 -13.55 -8.46 -1.87
CA GLN A 243 -13.45 -9.80 -2.42
C GLN A 243 -12.00 -10.28 -2.33
N PRO A 244 -11.76 -11.56 -2.01
CA PRO A 244 -10.44 -12.16 -2.17
C PRO A 244 -9.89 -11.94 -3.58
N ARG A 245 -8.57 -11.76 -3.69
CA ARG A 245 -7.90 -11.68 -4.98
C ARG A 245 -8.03 -12.99 -5.76
N ARG A 246 -7.96 -12.90 -7.09
CA ARG A 246 -7.78 -14.05 -7.98
C ARG A 246 -6.34 -14.02 -8.52
N GLY A 247 -5.48 -14.89 -7.98
CA GLY A 247 -4.03 -14.73 -8.15
C GLY A 247 -3.60 -13.35 -7.64
N ASP A 248 -2.80 -12.63 -8.43
CA ASP A 248 -2.35 -11.28 -8.09
C ASP A 248 -3.33 -10.15 -8.47
N ARG A 249 -4.50 -10.49 -9.00
CA ARG A 249 -5.49 -9.51 -9.47
C ARG A 249 -6.59 -9.29 -8.45
N PHE A 250 -6.94 -8.03 -8.24
CA PHE A 250 -8.16 -7.67 -7.51
C PHE A 250 -9.39 -8.06 -8.32
N VAL A 251 -10.41 -8.57 -7.64
CA VAL A 251 -11.73 -8.78 -8.24
C VAL A 251 -12.45 -7.45 -8.20
N TRP A 252 -12.61 -6.82 -9.36
CA TRP A 252 -13.29 -5.53 -9.48
C TRP A 252 -14.81 -5.73 -9.50
N PRO A 253 -15.55 -5.34 -8.45
CA PRO A 253 -17.00 -5.47 -8.44
C PRO A 253 -17.64 -4.48 -9.42
N SER A 254 -18.87 -4.78 -9.83
CA SER A 254 -19.69 -3.83 -10.57
C SER A 254 -20.02 -2.63 -9.66
N VAL A 255 -19.46 -1.47 -9.98
CA VAL A 255 -19.73 -0.19 -9.32
C VAL A 255 -20.06 0.85 -10.40
N PRO A 256 -20.84 1.90 -10.08
CA PRO A 256 -21.09 2.99 -11.03
C PRO A 256 -19.79 3.58 -11.59
N ALA A 257 -19.79 3.93 -12.88
CA ALA A 257 -18.64 4.59 -13.50
C ALA A 257 -18.28 5.87 -12.73
N GLY A 258 -16.98 6.09 -12.51
CA GLY A 258 -16.49 7.23 -11.73
C GLY A 258 -16.48 7.05 -10.21
N THR A 259 -16.86 5.87 -9.68
CA THR A 259 -16.71 5.56 -8.24
C THR A 259 -15.21 5.55 -7.88
N PRO A 260 -14.73 6.45 -7.01
CA PRO A 260 -13.32 6.52 -6.65
C PRO A 260 -12.83 5.21 -6.00
N PRO A 261 -11.59 4.75 -6.26
CA PRO A 261 -11.05 3.51 -5.71
C PRO A 261 -10.63 3.65 -4.24
N THR A 262 -11.29 4.51 -3.47
CA THR A 262 -11.04 4.73 -2.04
C THR A 262 -12.19 4.17 -1.23
N GLU A 263 -12.02 4.02 0.08
CA GLU A 263 -13.19 3.95 0.95
C GLU A 263 -14.00 5.25 0.81
N GLY A 264 -15.32 5.11 0.66
CA GLY A 264 -16.21 6.27 0.61
C GLY A 264 -16.16 7.07 1.92
N MET A 265 -16.54 8.35 1.85
CA MET A 265 -16.74 9.16 3.06
C MET A 265 -17.84 8.52 3.90
N LEU A 266 -17.52 8.07 5.11
CA LEU A 266 -18.50 7.37 5.96
C LEU A 266 -19.61 8.30 6.44
N ILE A 267 -19.28 9.53 6.81
CA ILE A 267 -20.27 10.48 7.35
C ILE A 267 -20.02 11.83 6.70
N PRO A 268 -20.56 12.07 5.49
CA PRO A 268 -20.55 13.39 4.89
C PRO A 268 -21.49 14.31 5.69
N VAL A 269 -20.97 15.47 6.07
CA VAL A 269 -21.76 16.51 6.76
C VAL A 269 -21.86 17.74 5.86
N ARG A 270 -23.05 18.33 5.87
CA ARG A 270 -23.40 19.58 5.19
C ARG A 270 -23.91 20.58 6.23
N ALA A 271 -23.24 21.72 6.37
CA ALA A 271 -23.79 22.85 7.11
C ALA A 271 -24.19 23.97 6.14
N GLU A 272 -25.29 24.65 6.43
CA GLU A 272 -25.81 25.74 5.63
C GLU A 272 -25.96 26.98 6.48
N VAL A 273 -25.60 28.15 5.93
CA VAL A 273 -25.92 29.45 6.50
C VAL A 273 -26.39 30.41 5.41
N ARG A 274 -27.13 31.45 5.78
CA ARG A 274 -27.59 32.49 4.82
C ARG A 274 -26.85 33.80 5.00
N TYR A 275 -26.43 34.35 3.86
CA TYR A 275 -25.88 35.69 3.72
C TYR A 275 -26.72 36.47 2.71
N GLN A 276 -27.45 37.49 3.17
CA GLN A 276 -28.26 38.37 2.30
C GLN A 276 -29.13 37.61 1.26
N GLY A 277 -29.70 36.47 1.65
CA GLY A 277 -30.53 35.62 0.79
C GLY A 277 -29.78 34.55 -0.01
N THR A 278 -28.44 34.61 -0.08
CA THR A 278 -27.60 33.55 -0.68
C THR A 278 -27.27 32.48 0.37
N THR A 279 -27.42 31.20 0.00
CA THR A 279 -27.09 30.07 0.88
C THR A 279 -25.64 29.66 0.67
N ILE A 280 -24.86 29.69 1.75
CA ILE A 280 -23.49 29.19 1.79
C ILE A 280 -23.53 27.76 2.32
N VAL A 281 -23.02 26.82 1.52
CA VAL A 281 -22.99 25.38 1.83
C VAL A 281 -21.57 24.97 2.16
N MET A 282 -21.37 24.40 3.34
CA MET A 282 -20.10 23.87 3.82
C MET A 282 -20.18 22.35 3.87
N LYS A 283 -19.22 21.67 3.26
CA LYS A 283 -19.14 20.21 3.26
C LYS A 283 -17.86 19.76 3.96
N LYS A 284 -17.96 18.85 4.92
CA LYS A 284 -16.78 18.25 5.57
C LYS A 284 -17.12 16.82 6.01
N PRO A 285 -16.24 15.82 5.78
CA PRO A 285 -16.42 14.50 6.37
C PRO A 285 -16.20 14.56 7.88
N ALA A 286 -16.81 13.63 8.62
CA ALA A 286 -16.48 13.45 10.03
C ALA A 286 -15.03 12.98 10.23
N GLU A 287 -14.38 13.56 11.23
CA GLU A 287 -13.01 13.22 11.64
C GLU A 287 -13.01 12.88 13.14
N PHE A 288 -12.15 11.96 13.54
CA PHE A 288 -11.72 11.84 14.92
C PHE A 288 -10.49 12.72 15.14
N ARG A 289 -10.44 13.42 16.26
CA ARG A 289 -9.32 14.26 16.66
C ARG A 289 -8.60 13.66 17.86
N ARG A 290 -7.33 13.30 17.66
CA ARG A 290 -6.40 12.88 18.71
C ARG A 290 -5.36 13.96 18.95
N VAL A 291 -4.93 14.14 20.19
CA VAL A 291 -3.77 14.98 20.52
C VAL A 291 -2.63 14.09 20.98
N ASP A 292 -1.59 14.00 20.18
CA ASP A 292 -0.33 13.35 20.53
C ASP A 292 0.64 14.36 21.15
N ARG A 293 1.30 14.01 22.25
CA ARG A 293 2.20 14.94 22.96
C ARG A 293 3.45 15.31 22.15
N ARG A 294 3.86 14.48 21.18
CA ARG A 294 5.04 14.70 20.34
C ARG A 294 4.67 15.37 19.02
N TYR A 295 3.55 14.96 18.42
CA TYR A 295 3.15 15.38 17.08
C TYR A 295 2.02 16.42 17.04
N GLY A 296 1.38 16.72 18.16
CA GLY A 296 0.27 17.68 18.25
C GLY A 296 -1.06 17.08 17.83
N GLU A 297 -1.93 17.91 17.27
CA GLU A 297 -3.25 17.50 16.79
C GLU A 297 -3.13 16.61 15.54
N GLN A 298 -3.73 15.42 15.61
CA GLN A 298 -3.85 14.47 14.52
C GLN A 298 -5.33 14.22 14.24
N ARG A 299 -5.68 14.19 12.96
CA ARG A 299 -7.05 13.96 12.50
C ARG A 299 -7.09 12.74 11.59
N THR A 300 -8.09 11.91 11.80
CA THR A 300 -8.29 10.65 11.07
C THR A 300 -9.77 10.47 10.78
N THR A 301 -10.12 9.92 9.63
CA THR A 301 -11.53 9.58 9.39
C THR A 301 -11.90 8.36 10.24
N PRO A 302 -13.04 8.34 10.95
CA PRO A 302 -13.50 7.14 11.66
C PRO A 302 -13.58 5.94 10.71
N LYS A 303 -13.43 4.71 11.19
CA LYS A 303 -13.54 3.48 10.39
C LYS A 303 -14.45 2.48 11.09
N VAL A 304 -15.37 1.86 10.35
CA VAL A 304 -16.15 0.72 10.84
C VAL A 304 -15.31 -0.55 10.76
N VAL A 305 -15.04 -1.16 11.91
CA VAL A 305 -14.25 -2.39 12.11
C VAL A 305 -15.08 -3.46 12.84
N PRO A 306 -14.65 -4.73 12.89
CA PRO A 306 -15.24 -5.71 13.80
C PRO A 306 -15.17 -5.25 15.26
N ALA A 307 -16.22 -5.50 16.03
CA ALA A 307 -16.25 -5.19 17.47
C ALA A 307 -15.16 -5.93 18.26
N LEU A 308 -14.77 -7.12 17.79
CA LEU A 308 -13.62 -7.87 18.28
C LEU A 308 -12.89 -8.43 17.06
N SER A 309 -11.68 -7.92 16.82
CA SER A 309 -10.82 -8.38 15.74
C SER A 309 -10.13 -9.68 16.14
N VAL A 310 -10.10 -10.66 15.25
CA VAL A 310 -9.44 -11.96 15.48
C VAL A 310 -8.41 -12.20 14.38
N THR A 311 -7.14 -12.35 14.74
CA THR A 311 -6.06 -12.70 13.81
C THR A 311 -5.36 -13.97 14.28
N ILE A 312 -4.75 -14.71 13.36
CA ILE A 312 -3.96 -15.91 13.65
C ILE A 312 -2.59 -15.75 13.00
N SER A 313 -1.54 -16.21 13.68
CA SER A 313 -0.17 -16.22 13.17
C SER A 313 0.46 -17.60 13.39
N PRO A 314 1.27 -18.11 12.46
CA PRO A 314 1.64 -17.47 11.17
C PRO A 314 0.50 -17.50 10.14
N ASP A 315 0.55 -16.64 9.12
CA ASP A 315 -0.39 -16.66 7.99
C ASP A 315 -0.24 -17.95 7.15
N THR A 316 1.00 -18.42 7.01
CA THR A 316 1.37 -19.69 6.38
C THR A 316 2.28 -20.47 7.32
N ALA A 317 1.81 -21.62 7.80
CA ALA A 317 2.56 -22.58 8.61
C ALA A 317 3.13 -23.70 7.74
N ILE A 318 4.43 -23.94 7.85
CA ILE A 318 5.16 -24.98 7.12
C ILE A 318 5.46 -26.13 8.07
N VAL A 319 5.09 -27.35 7.66
CA VAL A 319 5.27 -28.57 8.45
C VAL A 319 6.11 -29.56 7.67
N PRO A 320 7.38 -29.78 8.05
CA PRO A 320 8.17 -30.87 7.50
C PRO A 320 7.51 -32.22 7.81
N LEU A 321 7.27 -33.03 6.79
CA LEU A 321 6.51 -34.29 6.91
C LEU A 321 7.17 -35.28 7.88
N LYS A 322 8.50 -35.28 7.95
CA LYS A 322 9.30 -36.27 8.69
C LYS A 322 9.78 -35.78 10.06
N VAL A 323 9.75 -34.47 10.33
CA VAL A 323 10.36 -33.87 11.53
C VAL A 323 9.41 -32.88 12.17
N ASN A 324 9.24 -32.98 13.49
CA ASN A 324 8.44 -32.08 14.33
C ASN A 324 7.12 -31.60 13.69
N ARG A 325 6.09 -32.46 13.76
CA ARG A 325 4.74 -32.18 13.25
C ARG A 325 3.85 -31.42 14.23
N GLN A 326 4.43 -30.83 15.27
CA GLN A 326 3.74 -29.90 16.16
C GLN A 326 4.07 -28.47 15.72
N LYS A 327 3.03 -27.65 15.62
CA LYS A 327 3.18 -26.23 15.27
C LYS A 327 2.40 -25.35 16.23
N GLU A 328 3.04 -24.27 16.63
CA GLU A 328 2.45 -23.23 17.45
C GLU A 328 1.70 -22.23 16.57
N PHE A 329 0.49 -21.89 16.99
CA PHE A 329 -0.33 -20.85 16.41
C PHE A 329 -0.67 -19.84 17.51
N THR A 330 -0.53 -18.56 17.20
CA THR A 330 -0.92 -17.48 18.09
C THR A 330 -2.18 -16.81 17.56
N VAL A 331 -3.27 -16.90 18.31
CA VAL A 331 -4.49 -16.15 18.05
C VAL A 331 -4.44 -14.84 18.81
N THR A 332 -4.52 -13.71 18.11
CA THR A 332 -4.57 -12.38 18.74
C THR A 332 -5.96 -11.79 18.61
N LEU A 333 -6.49 -11.31 19.72
CA LEU A 333 -7.76 -10.60 19.79
C LEU A 333 -7.49 -9.13 20.09
N GLU A 334 -8.29 -8.24 19.51
CA GLU A 334 -8.28 -6.81 19.81
C GLU A 334 -9.72 -6.33 20.01
N ASN A 335 -10.02 -5.84 21.21
CA ASN A 335 -11.35 -5.37 21.57
C ASN A 335 -11.58 -3.94 21.06
N GLN A 336 -12.67 -3.72 20.33
CA GLN A 336 -13.11 -2.39 19.93
C GLN A 336 -14.31 -1.88 20.72
N ASN A 337 -14.85 -2.70 21.63
CA ASN A 337 -15.92 -2.27 22.52
C ASN A 337 -15.36 -1.36 23.62
N LEU A 338 -16.14 -0.34 23.97
CA LEU A 338 -15.89 0.49 25.15
C LEU A 338 -16.07 -0.31 26.46
N GLU A 339 -16.95 -1.31 26.43
CA GLU A 339 -17.24 -2.20 27.56
C GLU A 339 -16.41 -3.49 27.54
N PRO A 340 -16.27 -4.18 28.68
CA PRO A 340 -15.58 -5.46 28.75
C PRO A 340 -16.23 -6.55 27.87
N VAL A 341 -15.39 -7.36 27.23
CA VAL A 341 -15.79 -8.49 26.38
C VAL A 341 -15.06 -9.76 26.81
N GLY A 342 -15.85 -10.75 27.23
CA GLY A 342 -15.40 -12.12 27.40
C GLY A 342 -15.56 -12.94 26.11
N ALA A 343 -14.52 -13.68 25.73
CA ALA A 343 -14.56 -14.57 24.58
C ALA A 343 -13.94 -15.94 24.87
N GLU A 344 -14.56 -17.00 24.36
CA GLU A 344 -13.94 -18.33 24.25
C GLU A 344 -13.29 -18.45 22.87
N VAL A 345 -12.02 -18.83 22.82
CA VAL A 345 -11.21 -18.88 21.60
C VAL A 345 -10.76 -20.30 21.33
N ARG A 346 -10.93 -20.75 20.10
CA ARG A 346 -10.55 -22.10 19.65
C ARG A 346 -10.02 -22.08 18.22
N LEU A 347 -9.29 -23.13 17.85
CA LEU A 347 -8.91 -23.40 16.46
C LEU A 347 -9.83 -24.48 15.88
N VAL A 348 -10.34 -24.22 14.68
CA VAL A 348 -11.06 -25.20 13.86
C VAL A 348 -10.06 -25.80 12.88
N THR A 349 -9.89 -27.11 12.97
CA THR A 349 -8.98 -27.91 12.17
C THR A 349 -9.75 -29.01 11.43
N LEU A 350 -9.07 -29.72 10.52
CA LEU A 350 -9.61 -30.91 9.90
C LEU A 350 -9.72 -32.06 10.90
N ALA A 351 -10.63 -33.01 10.63
CA ALA A 351 -10.79 -34.21 11.44
C ALA A 351 -9.45 -34.95 11.60
N GLY A 352 -9.12 -35.36 12.83
CA GLY A 352 -7.88 -36.06 13.17
C GLY A 352 -6.70 -35.15 13.58
N TRP A 353 -6.84 -33.82 13.48
CA TRP A 353 -5.83 -32.89 13.98
C TRP A 353 -6.10 -32.57 15.45
N ALA A 354 -5.10 -32.77 16.31
CA ALA A 354 -5.22 -32.47 17.74
C ALA A 354 -4.76 -31.04 18.03
N VAL A 355 -5.54 -30.30 18.82
CA VAL A 355 -5.24 -28.92 19.26
C VAL A 355 -5.11 -28.90 20.78
N SER A 356 -4.05 -28.29 21.29
CA SER A 356 -3.78 -28.16 22.73
C SER A 356 -3.45 -26.71 23.11
N PRO A 357 -4.15 -26.11 24.09
CA PRO A 357 -5.43 -26.57 24.65
C PRO A 357 -6.55 -26.52 23.59
N PRO A 358 -7.70 -27.24 23.78
CA PRO A 358 -8.78 -27.22 22.81
C PRO A 358 -9.49 -25.86 22.69
N SER A 359 -9.55 -25.10 23.79
CA SER A 359 -10.01 -23.71 23.82
C SER A 359 -9.33 -22.92 24.94
N ARG A 360 -9.42 -21.59 24.87
CA ARG A 360 -8.95 -20.65 25.90
C ARG A 360 -9.96 -19.53 26.08
N ASN A 361 -10.23 -19.15 27.32
CA ASN A 361 -11.05 -17.97 27.63
C ASN A 361 -10.17 -16.73 27.78
N VAL A 362 -10.70 -15.60 27.35
CA VAL A 362 -10.09 -14.28 27.52
C VAL A 362 -11.14 -13.27 27.92
N ASN A 363 -10.76 -12.30 28.74
CA ASN A 363 -11.58 -11.15 29.07
C ASN A 363 -10.78 -9.89 28.77
N LEU A 364 -11.30 -9.05 27.88
CA LEU A 364 -10.71 -7.77 27.49
C LEU A 364 -11.58 -6.67 28.10
N THR A 365 -10.98 -5.74 28.83
CA THR A 365 -11.70 -4.80 29.70
C THR A 365 -11.94 -3.43 29.07
N ARG A 366 -11.19 -3.07 28.04
CA ARG A 366 -11.29 -1.75 27.39
C ARG A 366 -11.05 -1.81 25.88
N GLN A 367 -11.47 -0.75 25.19
CA GLN A 367 -11.17 -0.52 23.78
C GLN A 367 -9.66 -0.48 23.54
N GLY A 368 -9.22 -1.09 22.44
CA GLY A 368 -7.82 -1.24 22.06
C GLY A 368 -7.04 -2.27 22.87
N GLU A 369 -7.64 -2.92 23.87
CA GLU A 369 -6.97 -3.99 24.61
C GLU A 369 -6.76 -5.22 23.72
N LYS A 370 -5.56 -5.81 23.82
CA LYS A 370 -5.18 -6.99 23.05
C LYS A 370 -4.82 -8.15 23.96
N ALA A 371 -5.11 -9.35 23.50
CA ALA A 371 -4.64 -10.59 24.11
C ALA A 371 -4.18 -11.56 23.04
N SER A 372 -3.08 -12.26 23.32
CA SER A 372 -2.52 -13.29 22.45
C SER A 372 -2.58 -14.63 23.15
N LEU A 373 -3.15 -15.63 22.47
CA LEU A 373 -3.43 -16.96 22.97
C LEU A 373 -2.69 -17.98 22.11
N GLN A 374 -1.85 -18.79 22.75
CA GLN A 374 -1.05 -19.81 22.06
C GLN A 374 -1.76 -21.18 22.05
N PHE A 375 -1.68 -21.84 20.91
CA PHE A 375 -2.22 -23.17 20.64
C PHE A 375 -1.18 -24.01 19.92
N THR A 376 -0.93 -25.21 20.41
CA THR A 376 -0.13 -26.22 19.72
C THR A 376 -1.05 -27.11 18.90
N VAL A 377 -0.78 -27.28 17.61
CA VAL A 377 -1.51 -28.17 16.72
C VAL A 377 -0.61 -29.32 16.30
N SER A 378 -1.07 -30.55 16.52
CA SER A 378 -0.39 -31.77 16.06
C SER A 378 -0.94 -32.20 14.70
N VAL A 379 -0.08 -32.16 13.70
CA VAL A 379 -0.42 -32.39 12.29
C VAL A 379 -0.20 -33.87 11.92
N PRO A 380 -1.22 -34.55 11.35
CA PRO A 380 -1.07 -35.91 10.83
C PRO A 380 0.00 -36.01 9.73
N PRO A 381 0.61 -37.19 9.49
CA PRO A 381 1.70 -37.34 8.51
C PRO A 381 1.14 -37.49 7.10
N ALA A 382 0.39 -36.50 6.64
CA ALA A 382 -0.19 -36.45 5.30
C ALA A 382 0.24 -35.14 4.62
N ALA A 383 0.98 -35.26 3.51
CA ALA A 383 1.34 -34.12 2.68
C ALA A 383 0.07 -33.52 2.06
N GLY A 384 0.02 -32.19 1.94
CA GLY A 384 -1.14 -31.50 1.41
C GLY A 384 -1.25 -30.06 1.88
N ASP A 385 -2.32 -29.42 1.41
CA ASP A 385 -2.65 -28.01 1.66
C ASP A 385 -3.87 -28.00 2.59
N PHE A 386 -3.73 -27.34 3.74
CA PHE A 386 -4.78 -27.32 4.74
C PHE A 386 -5.02 -25.90 5.25
N VAL A 387 -6.15 -25.69 5.92
CA VAL A 387 -6.50 -24.40 6.53
C VAL A 387 -6.94 -24.64 7.96
N ILE A 388 -6.39 -23.82 8.86
CA ILE A 388 -6.84 -23.70 10.25
C ILE A 388 -7.53 -22.36 10.42
N GLN A 389 -8.71 -22.35 11.04
CA GLN A 389 -9.47 -21.13 11.32
C GLN A 389 -9.51 -20.87 12.83
N ALA A 390 -9.05 -19.70 13.26
CA ALA A 390 -9.33 -19.20 14.60
C ALA A 390 -10.77 -18.68 14.70
N VAL A 391 -11.44 -19.01 15.79
CA VAL A 391 -12.80 -18.56 16.09
C VAL A 391 -12.84 -18.04 17.51
N ALA A 392 -13.34 -16.81 17.69
CA ALA A 392 -13.67 -16.25 18.99
C ALA A 392 -15.19 -16.25 19.17
N LYS A 393 -15.69 -16.85 20.24
CA LYS A 393 -17.10 -16.93 20.56
C LYS A 393 -17.44 -15.93 21.68
N VAL A 394 -18.36 -15.01 21.39
CA VAL A 394 -18.90 -14.02 22.33
C VAL A 394 -20.41 -14.25 22.43
N GLY A 395 -20.89 -14.79 23.55
CA GLY A 395 -22.28 -15.25 23.67
C GLY A 395 -22.64 -16.28 22.60
N ASN A 396 -23.58 -15.91 21.71
CA ASN A 396 -24.02 -16.76 20.58
C ASN A 396 -23.36 -16.39 19.24
N GLN A 397 -22.47 -15.39 19.21
CA GLN A 397 -21.81 -14.95 17.99
C GLN A 397 -20.42 -15.55 17.86
N GLU A 398 -20.10 -16.05 16.66
CA GLU A 398 -18.74 -16.48 16.30
C GLU A 398 -18.08 -15.43 15.40
N LEU A 399 -16.93 -14.93 15.84
CA LEU A 399 -16.12 -13.95 15.13
C LEU A 399 -14.89 -14.64 14.54
N LYS A 400 -14.68 -14.39 13.24
CA LYS A 400 -13.71 -15.13 12.40
C LYS A 400 -12.89 -14.18 11.51
N THR A 401 -12.99 -12.88 11.75
CA THR A 401 -12.39 -11.84 10.93
C THR A 401 -11.60 -10.91 11.82
N GLY A 402 -10.42 -10.53 11.36
CA GLY A 402 -9.62 -9.50 11.97
C GLY A 402 -9.13 -8.53 10.92
N TYR A 403 -8.18 -7.70 11.33
CA TYR A 403 -7.52 -6.76 10.44
C TYR A 403 -6.07 -6.56 10.83
N THR A 404 -5.28 -6.15 9.85
CA THR A 404 -3.97 -5.53 10.05
C THR A 404 -4.10 -4.04 9.81
N ALA A 405 -3.66 -3.23 10.78
CA ALA A 405 -3.60 -1.79 10.64
C ALA A 405 -2.34 -1.39 9.84
N VAL A 406 -2.54 -0.68 8.74
CA VAL A 406 -1.48 0.00 7.99
C VAL A 406 -1.48 1.46 8.44
N ALA A 407 -0.61 1.77 9.38
CA ALA A 407 -0.51 3.08 10.01
C ALA A 407 0.95 3.55 10.04
N TYR A 408 1.26 4.63 9.32
CA TYR A 408 2.56 5.30 9.39
C TYR A 408 2.33 6.78 9.69
N PRO A 409 3.29 7.51 10.28
CA PRO A 409 3.12 8.92 10.64
C PRO A 409 2.75 9.87 9.48
N HIS A 410 2.92 9.44 8.23
CA HIS A 410 2.72 10.24 7.02
C HIS A 410 1.54 9.78 6.15
N ILE A 411 0.77 8.78 6.59
CA ILE A 411 -0.45 8.33 5.89
C ILE A 411 -1.60 8.15 6.88
N GLU A 412 -2.83 8.18 6.37
CA GLU A 412 -4.00 7.82 7.16
C GLU A 412 -3.99 6.33 7.51
N THR A 413 -4.43 5.98 8.72
CA THR A 413 -4.61 4.58 9.12
C THR A 413 -5.62 3.89 8.21
N ARG A 414 -5.21 2.76 7.64
CA ARG A 414 -6.07 1.86 6.85
C ARG A 414 -6.09 0.48 7.49
N TYR A 415 -7.20 -0.24 7.33
CA TYR A 415 -7.35 -1.60 7.83
C TYR A 415 -7.45 -2.57 6.66
N VAL A 416 -6.60 -3.60 6.66
CA VAL A 416 -6.68 -4.71 5.72
C VAL A 416 -7.33 -5.87 6.44
N TYR A 417 -8.58 -6.18 6.07
CA TYR A 417 -9.36 -7.23 6.72
C TYR A 417 -9.02 -8.59 6.12
N SER A 418 -8.93 -9.60 6.99
CA SER A 418 -8.71 -10.98 6.59
C SER A 418 -9.52 -11.92 7.47
N ALA A 419 -9.87 -13.07 6.90
CA ALA A 419 -10.34 -14.18 7.73
C ALA A 419 -9.19 -14.58 8.66
N ALA A 420 -9.51 -14.95 9.91
CA ALA A 420 -8.56 -15.42 10.91
C ALA A 420 -8.09 -16.86 10.58
N GLN A 421 -7.52 -17.04 9.39
CA GLN A 421 -7.11 -18.31 8.83
C GLN A 421 -5.60 -18.37 8.67
N SER A 422 -5.04 -19.55 8.96
CA SER A 422 -3.67 -19.90 8.62
C SER A 422 -3.68 -21.01 7.59
N LYS A 423 -2.92 -20.84 6.52
CA LYS A 423 -2.60 -21.92 5.57
C LYS A 423 -1.59 -22.84 6.21
N VAL A 424 -1.75 -24.15 6.06
CA VAL A 424 -0.81 -25.14 6.58
C VAL A 424 -0.34 -26.02 5.43
N GLU A 425 0.95 -25.89 5.11
CA GLU A 425 1.63 -26.64 4.06
C GLU A 425 2.42 -27.78 4.69
N VAL A 426 2.01 -29.02 4.44
CA VAL A 426 2.77 -30.20 4.89
C VAL A 426 3.65 -30.67 3.74
N ILE A 427 4.96 -30.56 3.92
CA ILE A 427 5.97 -30.65 2.85
C ILE A 427 6.96 -31.76 3.17
N ASP A 428 7.24 -32.64 2.20
CA ASP A 428 8.40 -33.53 2.30
C ASP A 428 9.67 -32.72 1.99
N VAL A 429 10.31 -32.21 3.03
CA VAL A 429 11.53 -31.42 2.96
C VAL A 429 12.49 -31.89 4.05
N ALA A 430 13.76 -32.02 3.66
CA ALA A 430 14.87 -32.35 4.54
C ALA A 430 15.89 -31.20 4.56
N THR A 431 16.62 -31.08 5.66
CA THR A 431 17.75 -30.16 5.85
C THR A 431 18.90 -30.94 6.51
N THR A 432 20.16 -30.65 6.17
CA THR A 432 21.33 -31.23 6.86
C THR A 432 21.93 -30.29 7.89
N VAL A 433 21.53 -29.01 7.85
CA VAL A 433 21.96 -27.98 8.80
C VAL A 433 20.87 -27.68 9.82
N SER A 434 21.29 -27.35 11.04
CA SER A 434 20.42 -26.89 12.12
C SER A 434 20.55 -25.38 12.38
N SER A 435 21.48 -24.69 11.72
CA SER A 435 21.68 -23.25 11.89
C SER A 435 22.35 -22.57 10.69
N VAL A 436 22.05 -21.30 10.47
CA VAL A 436 22.71 -20.44 9.47
C VAL A 436 23.02 -19.05 10.01
N GLY A 437 24.01 -18.38 9.41
CA GLY A 437 24.20 -16.94 9.55
C GLY A 437 23.36 -16.17 8.52
N TYR A 438 22.80 -15.03 8.89
CA TYR A 438 21.98 -14.20 7.98
C TYR A 438 22.42 -12.74 8.00
N VAL A 439 22.75 -12.19 6.84
CA VAL A 439 23.02 -10.76 6.67
C VAL A 439 21.77 -10.11 6.10
N GLU A 440 21.03 -9.40 6.96
CA GLU A 440 19.80 -8.73 6.57
C GLU A 440 20.06 -7.62 5.53
N GLY A 441 19.24 -7.61 4.48
CA GLY A 441 19.22 -6.57 3.46
C GLY A 441 18.07 -5.59 3.65
N THR A 442 17.24 -5.37 2.63
CA THR A 442 16.11 -4.41 2.70
C THR A 442 14.92 -4.89 3.55
N GLY A 443 15.04 -6.07 4.17
CA GLY A 443 13.97 -6.78 4.86
C GLY A 443 13.29 -7.81 3.95
N ASP A 444 13.19 -9.05 4.42
CA ASP A 444 12.51 -10.17 3.77
C ASP A 444 12.10 -11.22 4.82
N ALA A 445 11.24 -12.17 4.44
CA ALA A 445 10.70 -13.19 5.35
C ALA A 445 11.38 -14.57 5.22
N ILE A 446 12.56 -14.64 4.58
CA ILE A 446 13.33 -15.87 4.44
C ILE A 446 13.83 -16.40 5.81
N PRO A 447 14.31 -15.56 6.76
CA PRO A 447 14.66 -16.01 8.09
C PRO A 447 13.54 -16.77 8.80
N ASP A 448 12.30 -16.31 8.65
CA ASP A 448 11.16 -16.96 9.29
C ASP A 448 10.81 -18.28 8.59
N ALA A 449 10.88 -18.34 7.26
CA ALA A 449 10.75 -19.58 6.50
C ALA A 449 11.77 -20.66 6.96
N LEU A 450 13.04 -20.27 7.15
CA LEU A 450 14.09 -21.17 7.65
C LEU A 450 13.79 -21.67 9.07
N LYS A 451 13.33 -20.79 9.98
CA LYS A 451 12.92 -21.19 11.33
C LYS A 451 11.77 -22.20 11.30
N GLN A 452 10.83 -22.07 10.36
CA GLN A 452 9.74 -23.03 10.21
C GLN A 452 10.23 -24.44 9.79
N LEU A 453 11.37 -24.54 9.13
CA LEU A 453 12.08 -25.80 8.86
C LEU A 453 12.89 -26.33 10.05
N GLY A 454 12.92 -25.61 11.18
CA GLY A 454 13.71 -25.96 12.36
C GLY A 454 15.18 -25.49 12.29
N ILE A 455 15.51 -24.60 11.35
CA ILE A 455 16.85 -24.02 11.24
C ILE A 455 16.95 -22.77 12.12
N ASN A 456 17.92 -22.73 13.03
CA ASN A 456 18.21 -21.56 13.83
C ASN A 456 18.89 -20.48 12.99
N VAL A 457 18.30 -19.28 12.92
CA VAL A 457 18.85 -18.16 12.15
C VAL A 457 19.55 -17.17 13.08
N THR A 458 20.84 -16.96 12.87
CA THR A 458 21.62 -15.92 13.58
C THR A 458 21.85 -14.72 12.68
N PHE A 459 21.23 -13.58 13.02
CA PHE A 459 21.47 -12.33 12.30
C PHE A 459 22.88 -11.80 12.59
N LEU A 460 23.62 -11.46 11.53
CA LEU A 460 24.97 -10.93 11.61
C LEU A 460 24.94 -9.39 11.58
N SER A 461 25.31 -8.79 12.70
CA SER A 461 25.46 -7.34 12.82
C SER A 461 26.70 -6.85 12.07
N ALA A 462 26.84 -5.53 11.91
CA ALA A 462 28.06 -4.93 11.37
C ALA A 462 29.31 -5.32 12.15
N LYS A 463 29.20 -5.47 13.47
CA LYS A 463 30.29 -5.92 14.33
C LYS A 463 30.67 -7.38 14.05
N ASP A 464 29.68 -8.24 13.84
CA ASP A 464 29.93 -9.66 13.54
C ASP A 464 30.62 -9.82 12.19
N ILE A 465 30.13 -9.10 11.17
CA ILE A 465 30.73 -9.07 9.84
C ILE A 465 32.15 -8.54 9.86
N ALA A 466 32.47 -7.59 10.74
CA ALA A 466 33.84 -7.10 10.89
C ALA A 466 34.76 -8.06 11.67
N THR A 467 34.27 -8.71 12.74
CA THR A 467 35.15 -9.32 13.76
C THR A 467 34.77 -10.71 14.27
N ALA A 468 33.53 -11.17 14.13
CA ALA A 468 33.12 -12.47 14.69
C ALA A 468 33.67 -13.66 13.91
N ASP A 469 33.92 -14.79 14.57
CA ASP A 469 34.27 -16.03 13.87
C ASP A 469 33.09 -16.51 13.00
N LEU A 470 33.28 -16.44 11.68
CA LEU A 470 32.27 -16.82 10.68
C LEU A 470 32.25 -18.33 10.44
N SER A 471 33.31 -19.06 10.81
CA SER A 471 33.43 -20.51 10.56
C SER A 471 32.41 -21.35 11.34
N LYS A 472 31.83 -20.78 12.40
CA LYS A 472 30.74 -21.40 13.17
C LYS A 472 29.44 -21.58 12.38
N PHE A 473 29.31 -20.92 11.22
CA PHE A 473 28.16 -21.06 10.35
C PHE A 473 28.50 -21.98 9.17
N PRO A 474 27.74 -23.06 8.94
CA PRO A 474 27.93 -23.89 7.74
C PRO A 474 27.60 -23.08 6.47
N THR A 475 26.55 -22.25 6.56
CA THR A 475 26.13 -21.35 5.49
C THR A 475 25.83 -19.96 6.05
N ILE A 476 26.26 -18.93 5.32
CA ILE A 476 25.84 -17.54 5.50
C ILE A 476 24.97 -17.12 4.32
N VAL A 477 23.76 -16.66 4.61
CA VAL A 477 22.82 -16.14 3.62
C VAL A 477 22.90 -14.63 3.60
N LEU A 478 23.09 -14.04 2.41
CA LEU A 478 22.95 -12.60 2.19
C LEU A 478 21.52 -12.34 1.71
N GLY A 479 20.77 -11.57 2.49
CA GLY A 479 19.38 -11.24 2.22
C GLY A 479 19.19 -10.38 0.98
N VAL A 480 17.92 -10.16 0.64
CA VAL A 480 17.52 -9.42 -0.56
C VAL A 480 18.15 -8.03 -0.57
N ARG A 481 18.89 -7.72 -1.64
CA ARG A 481 19.57 -6.43 -1.83
C ARG A 481 20.42 -5.99 -0.62
N ALA A 482 21.03 -6.94 0.10
CA ALA A 482 21.92 -6.63 1.22
C ALA A 482 23.05 -5.67 0.82
N TYR A 483 23.63 -5.83 -0.37
CA TYR A 483 24.65 -4.92 -0.88
C TYR A 483 24.12 -3.52 -1.20
N ALA A 484 22.82 -3.24 -1.18
CA ALA A 484 22.27 -1.90 -1.35
C ALA A 484 22.32 -1.08 -0.05
N VAL A 485 22.04 -1.73 1.07
CA VAL A 485 21.78 -1.05 2.36
C VAL A 485 22.85 -1.31 3.43
N ARG A 486 23.78 -2.24 3.21
CA ARG A 486 24.83 -2.59 4.18
C ARG A 486 26.21 -2.09 3.73
N ASP A 487 26.61 -0.91 4.21
CA ASP A 487 27.97 -0.38 4.02
C ASP A 487 29.04 -1.30 4.60
N ASP A 488 28.77 -1.90 5.76
CA ASP A 488 29.64 -2.86 6.43
C ASP A 488 29.86 -4.11 5.58
N LEU A 489 28.82 -4.64 4.95
CA LEU A 489 28.92 -5.77 4.03
C LEU A 489 29.82 -5.45 2.84
N ARG A 490 29.66 -4.26 2.24
CA ARG A 490 30.52 -3.79 1.14
C ARG A 490 31.97 -3.65 1.60
N ALA A 491 32.20 -3.03 2.76
CA ALA A 491 33.54 -2.79 3.31
C ALA A 491 34.29 -4.09 3.64
N TYR A 492 33.59 -5.10 4.16
CA TYR A 492 34.19 -6.36 4.61
C TYR A 492 33.93 -7.54 3.66
N ASN A 493 33.53 -7.30 2.40
CA ASN A 493 33.22 -8.36 1.44
C ASN A 493 34.35 -9.38 1.26
N LYS A 494 35.60 -8.91 1.30
CA LYS A 494 36.77 -9.79 1.23
C LYS A 494 36.76 -10.86 2.34
N ARG A 495 36.35 -10.50 3.56
CA ARG A 495 36.30 -11.43 4.69
C ARG A 495 35.26 -12.53 4.48
N LEU A 496 34.16 -12.22 3.81
CA LEU A 496 33.16 -13.21 3.41
C LEU A 496 33.70 -14.14 2.33
N LEU A 497 34.42 -13.62 1.34
CA LEU A 497 35.08 -14.48 0.33
C LEU A 497 36.18 -15.34 0.95
N ASP A 498 36.94 -14.81 1.92
CA ASP A 498 37.93 -15.57 2.68
C ASP A 498 37.25 -16.67 3.53
N TYR A 499 36.06 -16.43 4.08
CA TYR A 499 35.23 -17.46 4.74
C TYR A 499 34.85 -18.57 3.75
N VAL A 500 34.41 -18.24 2.53
CA VAL A 500 34.14 -19.24 1.48
C VAL A 500 35.42 -20.00 1.12
N ALA A 501 36.54 -19.31 0.91
CA ALA A 501 37.82 -19.93 0.59
C ALA A 501 38.24 -21.00 1.62
N ASN A 502 37.87 -20.80 2.90
CA ASN A 502 38.17 -21.69 4.01
C ASN A 502 37.15 -22.79 4.26
N GLY A 503 36.14 -22.98 3.39
CA GLY A 503 35.17 -24.08 3.48
C GLY A 503 33.74 -23.66 3.82
N GLY A 504 33.49 -22.36 4.00
CA GLY A 504 32.15 -21.83 4.21
C GLY A 504 31.29 -21.79 2.94
N THR A 505 29.97 -21.71 3.11
CA THR A 505 29.04 -21.50 2.01
C THR A 505 28.40 -20.11 2.10
N ILE A 506 28.35 -19.39 0.97
CA ILE A 506 27.54 -18.17 0.85
C ILE A 506 26.40 -18.38 -0.13
N VAL A 507 25.19 -17.98 0.27
CA VAL A 507 24.03 -17.83 -0.63
C VAL A 507 23.72 -16.34 -0.77
N ALA A 508 24.07 -15.75 -1.91
CA ALA A 508 23.81 -14.36 -2.23
C ALA A 508 22.52 -14.23 -3.04
N GLN A 509 21.48 -13.64 -2.43
CA GLN A 509 20.14 -13.62 -3.02
C GLN A 509 19.76 -12.26 -3.56
N TYR A 510 19.28 -12.21 -4.79
CA TYR A 510 18.52 -11.06 -5.33
C TYR A 510 19.23 -9.71 -5.14
N ASN A 511 20.56 -9.71 -5.28
CA ASN A 511 21.42 -8.53 -5.17
C ASN A 511 21.75 -7.97 -6.56
N ARG A 512 21.92 -6.65 -6.68
CA ARG A 512 22.19 -5.99 -7.98
C ARG A 512 23.61 -5.44 -8.03
N GLY A 513 24.21 -5.43 -9.22
CA GLY A 513 25.61 -5.00 -9.38
C GLY A 513 25.83 -3.52 -9.05
N ASN A 514 24.93 -2.64 -9.49
CA ASN A 514 25.06 -1.20 -9.26
C ASN A 514 24.95 -0.79 -7.77
N GLU A 515 24.31 -1.61 -6.95
CA GLU A 515 24.17 -1.39 -5.50
C GLU A 515 25.48 -1.62 -4.75
N ALA A 516 26.34 -2.48 -5.29
CA ALA A 516 27.68 -2.74 -4.77
C ALA A 516 28.74 -1.76 -5.29
N GLY A 517 28.38 -0.83 -6.19
CA GLY A 517 29.34 0.07 -6.85
C GLY A 517 30.33 -0.70 -7.74
N ASN A 518 31.63 -0.45 -7.56
CA ASN A 518 32.70 -1.17 -8.28
C ASN A 518 33.17 -2.45 -7.57
N LEU A 519 32.48 -2.87 -6.51
CA LEU A 519 32.86 -4.04 -5.72
C LEU A 519 32.58 -5.33 -6.50
N GLN A 520 33.59 -6.21 -6.58
CA GLN A 520 33.37 -7.59 -7.01
C GLN A 520 32.72 -8.38 -5.87
N ILE A 521 31.41 -8.63 -5.98
CA ILE A 521 30.61 -9.30 -4.94
C ILE A 521 30.89 -10.80 -4.84
N GLY A 522 31.25 -11.45 -5.96
CA GLY A 522 31.57 -12.88 -6.03
C GLY A 522 33.08 -13.18 -6.09
N PRO A 523 33.47 -14.45 -5.93
CA PRO A 523 34.88 -14.87 -5.92
C PRO A 523 35.60 -14.67 -7.26
N TYR A 524 34.88 -14.69 -8.37
CA TYR A 524 35.41 -14.52 -9.73
C TYR A 524 34.67 -13.43 -10.50
N PRO A 525 35.24 -12.89 -11.59
CA PRO A 525 34.61 -11.84 -12.40
C PRO A 525 33.20 -12.23 -12.88
N LEU A 526 32.28 -11.28 -12.76
CA LEU A 526 30.88 -11.42 -13.17
C LEU A 526 30.30 -10.05 -13.52
N THR A 527 29.22 -10.03 -14.30
CA THR A 527 28.41 -8.84 -14.51
C THR A 527 26.95 -9.10 -14.18
N MET A 528 26.34 -8.12 -13.52
CA MET A 528 24.94 -8.10 -13.14
C MET A 528 24.19 -7.07 -13.99
N PRO A 529 22.87 -7.22 -14.19
CA PRO A 529 22.06 -6.22 -14.86
C PRO A 529 22.09 -4.88 -14.14
N ASN A 530 22.13 -3.81 -14.91
CA ASN A 530 22.05 -2.44 -14.42
C ASN A 530 20.63 -1.91 -14.72
N VAL A 531 19.96 -1.34 -13.72
CA VAL A 531 18.56 -0.87 -13.82
C VAL A 531 18.38 0.23 -14.88
N ASN A 532 19.45 0.94 -15.24
CA ASN A 532 19.43 1.98 -16.28
C ASN A 532 19.60 1.42 -17.71
N GLN A 533 19.80 0.11 -17.86
CA GLN A 533 19.80 -0.60 -19.14
C GLN A 533 18.53 -1.47 -19.17
N ASN A 534 17.88 -1.61 -20.33
CA ASN A 534 16.68 -2.44 -20.50
C ASN A 534 16.79 -3.73 -19.69
N ASN A 535 15.98 -3.86 -18.65
CA ASN A 535 16.08 -4.89 -17.61
C ASN A 535 15.59 -6.24 -18.17
N ALA A 536 16.36 -6.82 -19.09
CA ALA A 536 16.03 -8.03 -19.82
C ALA A 536 16.48 -9.30 -19.06
N GLU A 537 17.29 -9.16 -18.02
CA GLU A 537 17.79 -10.25 -17.19
C GLU A 537 16.79 -10.59 -16.06
N ARG A 538 15.58 -10.94 -16.46
CA ARG A 538 14.46 -11.33 -15.60
C ARG A 538 13.55 -12.33 -16.31
N VAL A 539 12.73 -13.03 -15.54
CA VAL A 539 11.65 -13.89 -16.03
C VAL A 539 10.43 -13.60 -15.17
N THR A 540 9.48 -12.87 -15.74
CA THR A 540 8.29 -12.35 -15.07
C THR A 540 7.06 -13.23 -15.22
N HIS A 541 7.12 -14.25 -16.08
CA HIS A 541 6.05 -15.24 -16.21
C HIS A 541 6.23 -16.34 -15.15
N GLU A 542 5.34 -16.36 -14.16
CA GLU A 542 5.39 -17.30 -13.03
C GLU A 542 5.35 -18.79 -13.44
N GLU A 543 4.64 -19.11 -14.53
CA GLU A 543 4.57 -20.49 -15.07
C GLU A 543 5.68 -20.82 -16.09
N ALA A 544 6.68 -19.95 -16.29
CA ALA A 544 7.76 -20.21 -17.25
C ALA A 544 8.44 -21.56 -16.94
N PRO A 545 8.62 -22.46 -17.92
CA PRO A 545 9.28 -23.74 -17.70
C PRO A 545 10.72 -23.55 -17.22
N VAL A 546 11.12 -24.33 -16.22
CA VAL A 546 12.49 -24.35 -15.72
C VAL A 546 13.15 -25.64 -16.16
N LYS A 547 14.26 -25.52 -16.86
CA LYS A 547 15.09 -26.64 -17.31
C LYS A 547 16.29 -26.80 -16.39
N ILE A 548 16.53 -28.02 -15.94
CA ILE A 548 17.70 -28.39 -15.13
C ILE A 548 18.90 -28.63 -16.06
N LEU A 549 20.00 -27.88 -15.84
CA LEU A 549 21.20 -27.92 -16.70
C LEU A 549 22.23 -28.96 -16.23
N ASP A 550 22.42 -29.09 -14.93
CA ASP A 550 23.33 -30.06 -14.32
C ASP A 550 22.57 -30.97 -13.34
N PRO A 551 21.86 -32.01 -13.84
CA PRO A 551 21.04 -32.88 -13.00
C PRO A 551 21.84 -33.74 -12.02
N SER A 552 23.18 -33.78 -12.16
CA SER A 552 24.07 -34.50 -11.26
C SER A 552 24.56 -33.64 -10.09
N ASN A 553 24.36 -32.32 -10.15
CA ASN A 553 24.84 -31.39 -9.15
C ASN A 553 24.27 -31.71 -7.76
N SER A 554 25.11 -31.71 -6.72
CA SER A 554 24.65 -32.02 -5.36
C SER A 554 23.58 -31.03 -4.87
N LEU A 555 23.63 -29.76 -5.28
CA LEU A 555 22.62 -28.75 -4.92
C LEU A 555 21.21 -29.08 -5.42
N LEU A 556 21.08 -29.94 -6.44
CA LEU A 556 19.79 -30.39 -6.97
C LEU A 556 19.41 -31.80 -6.51
N ASN A 557 20.24 -32.44 -5.68
CA ASN A 557 20.05 -33.84 -5.30
C ASN A 557 20.08 -34.08 -3.78
N VAL A 558 20.71 -33.19 -3.01
CA VAL A 558 20.93 -33.38 -1.57
C VAL A 558 20.60 -32.09 -0.80
N PRO A 559 19.88 -32.19 0.34
CA PRO A 559 19.19 -33.38 0.85
C PRO A 559 17.89 -33.71 0.11
N ASN A 560 17.39 -32.81 -0.75
CA ASN A 560 16.17 -33.02 -1.53
C ASN A 560 16.52 -33.22 -3.01
N LYS A 561 15.91 -34.22 -3.64
CA LYS A 561 15.93 -34.38 -5.11
C LYS A 561 15.03 -33.32 -5.73
N ILE A 562 15.61 -32.40 -6.48
CA ILE A 562 14.89 -31.32 -7.17
C ILE A 562 14.53 -31.78 -8.59
N THR A 563 13.28 -31.55 -8.97
CA THR A 563 12.74 -31.81 -10.31
C THR A 563 12.00 -30.58 -10.83
N GLU A 564 11.58 -30.60 -12.08
CA GLU A 564 10.83 -29.50 -12.71
C GLU A 564 9.55 -29.16 -11.92
N SER A 565 8.93 -30.14 -11.27
CA SER A 565 7.75 -29.93 -10.41
C SER A 565 8.01 -29.09 -9.15
N ASP A 566 9.26 -28.94 -8.70
CA ASP A 566 9.60 -28.01 -7.62
C ASP A 566 9.45 -26.53 -8.06
N PHE A 567 9.20 -26.31 -9.35
CA PHE A 567 8.88 -25.02 -9.93
C PHE A 567 7.36 -24.84 -10.18
N ASP A 568 6.52 -25.78 -9.78
CA ASP A 568 5.06 -25.63 -9.89
C ASP A 568 4.50 -24.71 -8.79
N GLY A 569 3.45 -23.95 -9.12
CA GLY A 569 2.73 -23.11 -8.16
C GLY A 569 3.49 -21.88 -7.64
N TRP A 570 4.57 -21.48 -8.31
CA TRP A 570 5.24 -20.20 -8.06
C TRP A 570 4.31 -19.04 -8.39
N ILE A 571 4.50 -17.91 -7.70
CA ILE A 571 3.66 -16.72 -7.83
C ILE A 571 4.48 -15.51 -8.29
N ASP A 572 3.82 -14.53 -8.91
CA ASP A 572 4.37 -13.22 -9.31
C ASP A 572 5.45 -13.32 -10.43
N GLU A 573 6.58 -14.00 -10.20
CA GLU A 573 7.66 -14.17 -11.17
C GLU A 573 8.60 -15.36 -10.84
N ARG A 574 9.41 -15.81 -11.81
CA ARG A 574 10.54 -16.72 -11.51
C ARG A 574 11.69 -16.01 -10.84
N GLY A 575 12.00 -14.81 -11.29
CA GLY A 575 13.06 -14.02 -10.70
C GLY A 575 13.56 -12.86 -11.54
N THR A 576 14.36 -12.02 -10.91
CA THR A 576 15.02 -10.89 -11.56
C THR A 576 16.47 -10.77 -11.12
N PHE A 577 17.22 -9.92 -11.82
CA PHE A 577 18.65 -9.73 -11.62
C PHE A 577 19.45 -11.00 -11.92
N PHE A 578 19.09 -11.71 -12.99
CA PHE A 578 19.87 -12.86 -13.43
C PHE A 578 21.26 -12.37 -13.82
N MET A 579 22.33 -13.10 -13.46
CA MET A 579 23.67 -12.74 -13.92
C MET A 579 23.69 -12.66 -15.44
N ARG A 580 24.43 -11.70 -16.00
CA ARG A 580 24.49 -11.48 -17.44
C ARG A 580 25.69 -12.17 -18.08
N THR A 581 26.86 -12.01 -17.46
CA THR A 581 28.09 -12.72 -17.86
C THR A 581 28.85 -13.13 -16.61
N TRP A 582 29.60 -14.22 -16.70
CA TRP A 582 30.36 -14.76 -15.59
C TRP A 582 31.60 -15.51 -16.08
N ASP A 583 32.59 -15.62 -15.20
CA ASP A 583 33.78 -16.44 -15.40
C ASP A 583 33.42 -17.94 -15.56
N PRO A 584 34.12 -18.73 -16.40
CA PRO A 584 33.83 -20.16 -16.61
C PRO A 584 33.86 -21.04 -15.36
N ARG A 585 34.41 -20.58 -14.24
CA ARG A 585 34.37 -21.28 -12.94
C ARG A 585 33.00 -21.24 -12.27
N TYR A 586 32.10 -20.40 -12.76
CA TYR A 586 30.70 -20.41 -12.38
C TYR A 586 29.92 -21.42 -13.25
N THR A 587 29.17 -22.29 -12.59
CA THR A 587 28.30 -23.30 -13.21
C THR A 587 26.85 -22.87 -13.04
N PRO A 588 26.11 -22.58 -14.12
CA PRO A 588 24.66 -22.39 -14.06
C PRO A 588 23.95 -23.72 -13.85
N LEU A 589 22.91 -23.72 -13.00
CA LEU A 589 22.15 -24.94 -12.68
C LEU A 589 20.78 -25.02 -13.34
N LEU A 590 20.22 -23.87 -13.71
CA LEU A 590 18.85 -23.76 -14.21
C LEU A 590 18.81 -22.82 -15.42
N GLU A 591 17.91 -23.13 -16.36
CA GLU A 591 17.57 -22.30 -17.51
C GLU A 591 16.07 -22.00 -17.49
N THR A 592 15.67 -20.73 -17.65
CA THR A 592 14.26 -20.31 -17.76
C THR A 592 14.15 -19.02 -18.57
N HIS A 593 13.01 -18.72 -19.19
CA HIS A 593 12.78 -17.50 -19.97
C HIS A 593 11.29 -17.18 -20.10
N ASP A 594 10.96 -15.90 -20.30
CA ASP A 594 9.59 -15.49 -20.64
C ASP A 594 9.22 -15.95 -22.07
N PRO A 595 7.92 -16.19 -22.36
CA PRO A 595 7.51 -16.64 -23.69
C PRO A 595 8.00 -15.72 -24.81
N GLY A 596 8.76 -16.29 -25.75
CA GLY A 596 9.33 -15.55 -26.89
C GLY A 596 10.66 -14.83 -26.61
N GLU A 597 11.20 -14.93 -25.39
CA GLU A 597 12.52 -14.40 -25.05
C GLU A 597 13.63 -15.47 -25.13
N PRO A 598 14.91 -15.08 -25.29
CA PRO A 598 16.02 -16.02 -25.28
C PRO A 598 16.18 -16.73 -23.92
N PRO A 599 16.67 -17.99 -23.89
CA PRO A 599 16.97 -18.71 -22.66
C PRO A 599 17.90 -17.94 -21.72
N ARG A 600 17.63 -18.01 -20.41
CA ARG A 600 18.45 -17.37 -19.37
C ARG A 600 18.93 -18.39 -18.35
N GLU A 601 20.23 -18.41 -18.14
CA GLU A 601 20.91 -19.33 -17.21
C GLU A 601 21.41 -18.64 -15.93
N GLY A 602 21.22 -17.33 -15.84
CA GLY A 602 21.75 -16.47 -14.79
C GLY A 602 21.03 -16.52 -13.43
N GLY A 603 20.00 -17.36 -13.30
CA GLY A 603 19.06 -17.35 -12.16
C GLY A 603 19.51 -18.14 -10.94
N LEU A 604 20.30 -19.21 -11.13
CA LEU A 604 20.93 -19.98 -10.06
C LEU A 604 22.29 -20.46 -10.54
N ILE A 605 23.34 -19.86 -9.98
CA ILE A 605 24.73 -20.09 -10.39
C ILE A 605 25.58 -20.43 -9.17
N VAL A 606 26.46 -21.41 -9.31
CA VAL A 606 27.37 -21.87 -8.26
C VAL A 606 28.83 -21.80 -8.70
N ALA A 607 29.73 -21.43 -7.79
CA ALA A 607 31.18 -21.57 -7.99
C ALA A 607 31.84 -22.12 -6.74
N LYS A 608 32.79 -23.04 -6.92
CA LYS A 608 33.72 -23.41 -5.86
C LYS A 608 34.77 -22.31 -5.71
N TYR A 609 35.11 -21.97 -4.46
CA TYR A 609 36.19 -21.03 -4.16
C TYR A 609 36.96 -21.53 -2.95
N GLY A 610 38.24 -21.84 -3.15
CA GLY A 610 39.03 -22.58 -2.16
C GLY A 610 38.33 -23.90 -1.82
N LYS A 611 38.03 -24.11 -0.53
CA LYS A 611 37.33 -25.30 -0.03
C LYS A 611 35.82 -25.15 0.02
N GLY A 612 35.28 -23.94 -0.17
CA GLY A 612 33.86 -23.66 0.02
C GLY A 612 33.11 -23.40 -1.28
N THR A 613 31.87 -22.94 -1.12
CA THR A 613 30.93 -22.72 -2.23
C THR A 613 30.32 -21.33 -2.16
N TYR A 614 30.34 -20.62 -3.28
CA TYR A 614 29.59 -19.38 -3.46
C TYR A 614 28.41 -19.65 -4.39
N ILE A 615 27.21 -19.32 -3.94
CA ILE A 615 25.95 -19.47 -4.68
C ILE A 615 25.37 -18.09 -4.90
N TYR A 616 25.04 -17.78 -6.14
CA TYR A 616 24.18 -16.65 -6.48
C TYR A 616 22.82 -17.14 -6.93
N THR A 617 21.76 -16.48 -6.47
CA THR A 617 20.42 -16.69 -7.03
C THR A 617 19.68 -15.38 -7.23
N GLY A 618 19.12 -15.23 -8.45
CA GLY A 618 18.16 -14.17 -8.80
C GLY A 618 16.71 -14.65 -8.73
N LEU A 619 16.46 -15.88 -8.28
CA LEU A 619 15.11 -16.40 -8.12
C LEU A 619 14.38 -15.70 -6.97
N SER A 620 13.07 -15.54 -7.10
CA SER A 620 12.25 -14.75 -6.16
C SER A 620 11.84 -15.50 -4.89
N PHE A 621 12.77 -16.21 -4.25
CA PHE A 621 12.50 -16.97 -3.01
C PHE A 621 11.86 -16.14 -1.88
N PHE A 622 12.14 -14.84 -1.82
CA PHE A 622 11.53 -13.92 -0.86
C PHE A 622 10.02 -13.70 -1.07
N ARG A 623 9.47 -14.11 -2.22
CA ARG A 623 8.03 -14.15 -2.53
C ARG A 623 7.49 -15.57 -2.37
N GLU A 624 8.22 -16.56 -2.87
CA GLU A 624 7.78 -17.96 -2.87
C GLU A 624 7.72 -18.58 -1.47
N LEU A 625 8.73 -18.35 -0.62
CA LEU A 625 8.80 -18.95 0.70
C LEU A 625 7.68 -18.43 1.62
N PRO A 626 7.39 -17.11 1.70
CA PRO A 626 6.25 -16.62 2.49
C PRO A 626 4.89 -17.08 1.96
N ALA A 627 4.77 -17.29 0.65
CA ALA A 627 3.56 -17.81 0.02
C ALA A 627 3.32 -19.31 0.29
N GLY A 628 4.33 -20.04 0.76
CA GLY A 628 4.23 -21.47 1.07
C GLY A 628 4.57 -22.40 -0.10
N VAL A 629 5.21 -21.90 -1.15
CA VAL A 629 5.50 -22.70 -2.36
C VAL A 629 6.45 -23.85 -2.02
N LYS A 630 5.97 -25.08 -2.17
CA LYS A 630 6.63 -26.28 -1.61
C LYS A 630 8.00 -26.55 -2.18
N GLY A 631 8.14 -26.44 -3.50
CA GLY A 631 9.41 -26.66 -4.17
C GLY A 631 10.44 -25.58 -3.83
N ALA A 632 10.02 -24.34 -3.61
CA ALA A 632 10.90 -23.27 -3.13
C ALA A 632 11.53 -23.61 -1.77
N TYR A 633 10.78 -24.21 -0.84
CA TYR A 633 11.33 -24.71 0.43
C TYR A 633 12.36 -25.81 0.24
N ARG A 634 12.10 -26.78 -0.66
CA ARG A 634 13.05 -27.87 -0.96
C ARG A 634 14.34 -27.36 -1.60
N ILE A 635 14.22 -26.46 -2.58
CA ILE A 635 15.38 -25.85 -3.25
C ILE A 635 16.19 -25.04 -2.23
N PHE A 636 15.54 -24.15 -1.48
CA PHE A 636 16.24 -23.29 -0.52
C PHE A 636 16.88 -24.09 0.62
N ALA A 637 16.23 -25.17 1.07
CA ALA A 637 16.81 -26.12 2.01
C ALA A 637 18.11 -26.75 1.48
N ASN A 638 18.18 -27.11 0.19
CA ASN A 638 19.43 -27.57 -0.43
C ASN A 638 20.49 -26.46 -0.46
N LEU A 639 20.12 -25.23 -0.84
CA LEU A 639 21.07 -24.10 -0.91
C LEU A 639 21.74 -23.80 0.41
N VAL A 640 21.07 -24.04 1.54
CA VAL A 640 21.66 -23.84 2.88
C VAL A 640 22.32 -25.09 3.45
N SER A 641 22.10 -26.27 2.86
CA SER A 641 22.56 -27.58 3.32
C SER A 641 23.77 -28.12 2.54
N VAL A 642 24.59 -27.22 1.99
CA VAL A 642 25.75 -27.60 1.15
C VAL A 642 26.82 -28.30 1.96
N GLU A 643 27.26 -29.46 1.48
CA GLU A 643 28.42 -30.18 1.99
C GLU A 643 29.66 -29.81 1.15
N ASN A 644 30.69 -29.27 1.81
CA ASN A 644 31.90 -28.72 1.19
C ASN A 644 33.12 -29.61 1.32
#